data_AF-A0A165VBY7-F1
#
_entry.id   AF-A0A165VBY7-F1
#
_cell.length_a   1.000
_cell.length_b   1.000
_cell.length_c   1.000
_cell.angle_alpha   90.00
_cell.angle_beta   90.00
_cell.angle_gamma   90.00
#
_symmetry.space_group_name_H-M   'P 1'
#
loop_
_entity.id
_entity.type
_entity.pdbx_description
1 polymer ?
#
loop_
_entity_poly.entity_id
_entity_poly.type
_entity_poly.pdbx_seq_one_letter_code
_entity_poly.pdbx_strand_id
1 'polypeptide(L)'
;MDDRTLIGAMGTRIGQYTVENANLRERVSYLEENLANAQAAIDLGRIEELERERDRLKEELQTSALTTEQLKRVKDRQTEELKARCQKLEMEACVLQSDRDQTKDEWRKSIAEVKKLSKETENLKLRGVQLRACFDEVEADNARTKREKADIHRQLAESLEIVKTLRAEKTAIEQTAENALRERDQLCNQLDEHVQKLVDEKETHARQLTEESDAHARQLVKLRDENASLRCDLAEVRKLESRVGELGMELIDVIKERDDAKSDLAECIEALKRLHQELKEAQQNTRSEAERSKLLKEIDKLSHDKDSLDCQLAVVRADATSKSKILDAATAEVAGLQQDLRELRPALEEAEKIKAKLEKDRESIMKERDDLKAELAECVVSLKQLEEEKSVMDQAMGELQRLYSSWRELSQRDQELYHEKESLNHDLEVLQANATEKLTLVHNATTAWVEVRKEAEMLRQQLAEAQSEALSLQSVQQKMGLLNARVFHLQAIIDRQEACIRDLRGQLAEAGQRIKDSAATHATEIAAHIEQAADAQRTIDQIRQEVNDLGQKLKDRDDEIARLCQWVSNSAEASLQPQSASQIAQAGPSQTTNGSSSISIRRSSRKRTKVEVISDSEEEDVACISSIPSSARISPILTNYASPIPEGRLKIFKDLRGELDARLTAPEFPAGIAHFTKAELASVLGGNKQSLIINIAKGKQKLLSRTLGITGYLCPKLNQNPWCPYAPGRDGYMFVGLGGDAVRLVEPEVRPVFVNVSENHASKLFFAGFYDVCKAEELTKEEWNTVPDHIKRQYSETTRQKVSECRSKYIEQIMSEYNSGSRRAPCRRLRFVGWRNPSDPEKDVYEALVECFVKPPGSVSVCESASVAKRKVEREDVDEEGSPRKMTTRRDK
;
A
#
# COMPACT_ATOMS: atom_id res chain seq x y z
N MET A 1 -142.57 55.99 155.66
CA MET A 1 -142.38 56.71 154.38
C MET A 1 -140.92 56.65 153.99
N ASP A 2 -140.55 56.06 152.84
CA ASP A 2 -141.32 55.09 152.04
C ASP A 2 -140.38 54.34 151.08
N ASP A 3 -140.31 53.02 151.18
CA ASP A 3 -139.39 52.20 150.36
C ASP A 3 -139.71 52.23 148.86
N ARG A 4 -140.92 52.68 148.50
CA ARG A 4 -141.31 53.01 147.12
C ARG A 4 -140.35 53.98 146.42
N THR A 5 -139.70 54.86 147.19
CA THR A 5 -138.80 55.89 146.64
C THR A 5 -137.51 55.30 146.06
N LEU A 6 -136.98 54.24 146.67
CA LEU A 6 -135.71 53.63 146.25
C LEU A 6 -135.89 52.78 144.97
N ILE A 7 -137.00 52.06 144.86
CA ILE A 7 -137.32 51.20 143.71
C ILE A 7 -137.48 52.03 142.42
N GLY A 8 -138.13 53.21 142.51
CA GLY A 8 -138.26 54.13 141.37
C GLY A 8 -136.92 54.66 140.84
N ALA A 9 -135.98 54.97 141.75
CA ALA A 9 -134.63 55.41 141.38
C ALA A 9 -133.83 54.32 140.65
N MET A 10 -133.95 53.05 141.09
CA MET A 10 -133.31 51.91 140.41
C MET A 10 -133.92 51.65 139.02
N GLY A 11 -135.26 51.68 138.90
CA GLY A 11 -135.94 51.49 137.61
C GLY A 11 -135.52 52.53 136.56
N THR A 12 -135.40 53.79 136.96
CA THR A 12 -134.93 54.89 136.09
C THR A 12 -133.51 54.63 135.56
N ARG A 13 -132.62 54.13 136.42
CA ARG A 13 -131.21 53.88 136.08
C ARG A 13 -131.03 52.65 135.19
N ILE A 14 -131.87 51.62 135.35
CA ILE A 14 -131.95 50.47 134.43
C ILE A 14 -132.42 50.92 133.04
N GLY A 15 -133.40 51.84 132.98
CA GLY A 15 -133.84 52.46 131.73
C GLY A 15 -132.70 53.17 130.99
N GLN A 16 -131.91 53.97 131.71
CA GLN A 16 -130.73 54.66 131.15
C GLN A 16 -129.70 53.67 130.58
N TYR A 17 -129.29 52.65 131.34
CA TYR A 17 -128.35 51.64 130.85
C TYR A 17 -128.88 50.81 129.67
N THR A 18 -130.20 50.68 129.54
CA THR A 18 -130.81 50.01 128.37
C THR A 18 -130.65 50.84 127.10
N VAL A 19 -130.82 52.16 127.20
CA VAL A 19 -130.59 53.10 126.07
C VAL A 19 -129.11 53.23 125.73
N GLU A 20 -128.22 53.31 126.73
CA GLU A 20 -126.77 53.32 126.47
C GLU A 20 -126.29 52.03 125.78
N ASN A 21 -126.82 50.86 126.16
CA ASN A 21 -126.51 49.61 125.47
C ASN A 21 -127.02 49.56 124.03
N ALA A 22 -128.15 50.21 123.71
CA ALA A 22 -128.63 50.33 122.33
C ALA A 22 -127.68 51.20 121.49
N ASN A 23 -127.35 52.41 121.98
CA ASN A 23 -126.44 53.33 121.30
C ASN A 23 -125.02 52.74 121.14
N LEU A 24 -124.55 51.95 122.11
CA LEU A 24 -123.25 51.26 122.01
C LEU A 24 -123.28 50.16 120.94
N ARG A 25 -124.37 49.41 120.79
CA ARG A 25 -124.50 48.39 119.72
C ARG A 25 -124.53 49.02 118.33
N GLU A 26 -125.31 50.09 118.15
CA GLU A 26 -125.34 50.85 116.90
C GLU A 26 -123.95 51.40 116.54
N ARG A 27 -123.25 51.96 117.52
CA ARG A 27 -121.89 52.50 117.34
C ARG A 27 -120.82 51.42 117.11
N VAL A 28 -120.98 50.21 117.66
CA VAL A 28 -120.13 49.05 117.33
C VAL A 28 -120.40 48.59 115.90
N SER A 29 -121.67 48.41 115.50
CA SER A 29 -122.03 48.02 114.13
C SER A 29 -121.48 48.98 113.08
N TYR A 30 -121.54 50.30 113.34
CA TYR A 30 -120.96 51.32 112.47
C TYR A 30 -119.43 51.23 112.39
N LEU A 31 -118.75 50.89 113.49
CA LEU A 31 -117.29 50.70 113.48
C LEU A 31 -116.88 49.40 112.78
N GLU A 32 -117.63 48.32 112.94
CA GLU A 32 -117.41 47.04 112.25
C GLU A 32 -117.59 47.20 110.72
N GLU A 33 -118.63 47.91 110.28
CA GLU A 33 -118.84 48.24 108.86
C GLU A 33 -117.71 49.09 108.28
N ASN A 34 -117.27 50.14 108.98
CA ASN A 34 -116.16 50.98 108.53
C ASN A 34 -114.82 50.21 108.50
N LEU A 35 -114.60 49.29 109.45
CA LEU A 35 -113.37 48.49 109.51
C LEU A 35 -113.35 47.42 108.39
N ALA A 36 -114.49 46.80 108.08
CA ALA A 36 -114.64 45.92 106.92
C ALA A 36 -114.40 46.66 105.59
N ASN A 37 -114.97 47.86 105.44
CA ASN A 37 -114.76 48.71 104.25
C ASN A 37 -113.30 49.16 104.10
N ALA A 38 -112.63 49.52 105.21
CA ALA A 38 -111.21 49.86 105.21
C ALA A 38 -110.31 48.66 104.83
N GLN A 39 -110.62 47.47 105.37
CA GLN A 39 -109.89 46.24 105.03
C GLN A 39 -110.04 45.88 103.54
N ALA A 40 -111.26 45.94 103.00
CA ALA A 40 -111.53 45.68 101.58
C ALA A 40 -110.78 46.66 100.65
N ALA A 41 -110.65 47.93 101.03
CA ALA A 41 -109.88 48.92 100.27
C ALA A 41 -108.36 48.64 100.28
N ILE A 42 -107.83 48.17 101.41
CA ILE A 42 -106.41 47.76 101.54
C ILE A 42 -106.13 46.53 100.68
N ASP A 43 -106.99 45.51 100.75
CA ASP A 43 -106.82 44.27 100.00
C ASP A 43 -106.96 44.49 98.49
N LEU A 44 -107.89 45.35 98.04
CA LEU A 44 -108.02 45.73 96.64
C LEU A 44 -106.76 46.45 96.11
N GLY A 45 -106.28 47.47 96.83
CA GLY A 45 -105.07 48.21 96.42
C GLY A 45 -103.82 47.32 96.35
N ARG A 46 -103.72 46.34 97.25
CA ARG A 46 -102.64 45.34 97.26
C ARG A 46 -102.74 44.35 96.09
N ILE A 47 -103.95 43.97 95.69
CA ILE A 47 -104.16 43.13 94.48
C ILE A 47 -103.71 43.91 93.23
N GLU A 48 -104.11 45.17 93.07
CA GLU A 48 -103.68 45.98 91.92
C GLU A 48 -102.15 46.17 91.87
N GLU A 49 -101.48 46.32 93.02
CA GLU A 49 -100.01 46.41 93.08
C GLU A 49 -99.34 45.11 92.62
N LEU A 50 -99.84 43.96 93.08
CA LEU A 50 -99.36 42.64 92.63
C LEU A 50 -99.65 42.37 91.14
N GLU A 51 -100.75 42.89 90.58
CA GLU A 51 -101.01 42.79 89.14
C GLU A 51 -100.04 43.64 88.30
N ARG A 52 -99.74 44.88 88.74
CA ARG A 52 -98.71 45.72 88.12
C ARG A 52 -97.33 45.07 88.18
N GLU A 53 -96.98 44.46 89.32
CA GLU A 53 -95.71 43.76 89.50
C GLU A 53 -95.64 42.48 88.63
N ARG A 54 -96.72 41.69 88.57
CA ARG A 54 -96.84 40.53 87.65
C ARG A 54 -96.60 40.93 86.20
N ASP A 55 -97.26 41.98 85.72
CA ASP A 55 -97.20 42.35 84.31
C ASP A 55 -95.86 43.01 83.96
N ARG A 56 -95.25 43.76 84.89
CA ARG A 56 -93.85 44.18 84.78
C ARG A 56 -92.88 43.00 84.69
N LEU A 57 -92.99 42.01 85.58
CA LEU A 57 -92.14 40.81 85.56
C LEU A 57 -92.34 39.99 84.28
N LYS A 58 -93.53 40.04 83.66
CA LYS A 58 -93.84 39.42 82.37
C LYS A 58 -93.15 40.14 81.20
N GLU A 59 -93.06 41.47 81.22
CA GLU A 59 -92.26 42.24 80.25
C GLU A 59 -90.75 42.03 80.44
N GLU A 60 -90.27 42.01 81.69
CA GLU A 60 -88.87 41.70 82.01
C GLU A 60 -88.50 40.25 81.58
N LEU A 61 -89.43 39.29 81.71
CA LEU A 61 -89.26 37.92 81.20
C LEU A 61 -89.25 37.86 79.66
N GLN A 62 -90.14 38.60 78.97
CA GLN A 62 -90.17 38.63 77.51
C GLN A 62 -88.91 39.28 76.91
N THR A 63 -88.42 40.36 77.51
CA THR A 63 -87.16 41.01 77.08
C THR A 63 -85.93 40.16 77.39
N SER A 64 -85.92 39.43 78.51
CA SER A 64 -84.91 38.40 78.82
C SER A 64 -84.93 37.24 77.81
N ALA A 65 -86.12 36.75 77.43
CA ALA A 65 -86.27 35.71 76.40
C ALA A 65 -85.76 36.20 75.03
N LEU A 66 -86.10 37.43 74.63
CA LEU A 66 -85.65 38.01 73.36
C LEU A 66 -84.13 38.21 73.31
N THR A 67 -83.52 38.71 74.39
CA THR A 67 -82.06 38.93 74.46
C THR A 67 -81.27 37.62 74.53
N THR A 68 -81.77 36.61 75.25
CA THR A 68 -81.14 35.27 75.25
C THR A 68 -81.25 34.57 73.89
N GLU A 69 -82.35 34.75 73.15
CA GLU A 69 -82.45 34.23 71.78
C GLU A 69 -81.53 34.98 70.80
N GLN A 70 -81.40 36.30 70.93
CA GLN A 70 -80.43 37.09 70.15
C GLN A 70 -78.99 36.63 70.42
N LEU A 71 -78.61 36.42 71.70
CA LEU A 71 -77.31 35.89 72.07
C LEU A 71 -77.06 34.49 71.50
N LYS A 72 -78.08 33.62 71.50
CA LYS A 72 -78.01 32.31 70.84
C LYS A 72 -77.74 32.45 69.34
N ARG A 73 -78.53 33.27 68.63
CA ARG A 73 -78.34 33.53 67.19
C ARG A 73 -76.96 34.13 66.86
N VAL A 74 -76.37 34.93 67.74
CA VAL A 74 -74.99 35.45 67.59
C VAL A 74 -73.96 34.34 67.79
N LYS A 75 -74.10 33.52 68.85
CA LYS A 75 -73.22 32.38 69.13
C LYS A 75 -73.24 31.35 67.99
N ASP A 76 -74.41 31.06 67.45
CA ASP A 76 -74.56 30.09 66.36
C ASP A 76 -73.86 30.59 65.08
N ARG A 77 -74.00 31.87 64.72
CA ARG A 77 -73.22 32.50 63.63
C ARG A 77 -71.71 32.42 63.86
N GLN A 78 -71.23 32.79 65.05
CA GLN A 78 -69.80 32.71 65.39
C GLN A 78 -69.27 31.26 65.30
N THR A 79 -70.10 30.27 65.62
CA THR A 79 -69.75 28.85 65.53
C THR A 79 -69.60 28.41 64.06
N GLU A 80 -70.49 28.84 63.16
CA GLU A 80 -70.36 28.56 61.72
C GLU A 80 -69.22 29.36 61.06
N GLU A 81 -68.98 30.61 61.46
CA GLU A 81 -67.82 31.39 61.01
C GLU A 81 -66.49 30.72 61.40
N LEU A 82 -66.40 30.17 62.62
CA LEU A 82 -65.24 29.41 63.07
C LEU A 82 -65.09 28.10 62.29
N LYS A 83 -66.17 27.33 62.06
CA LYS A 83 -66.12 26.11 61.21
C LYS A 83 -65.63 26.42 59.80
N ALA A 84 -66.20 27.44 59.15
CA ALA A 84 -65.79 27.85 57.80
C ALA A 84 -64.33 28.32 57.76
N ARG A 85 -63.84 28.97 58.82
CA ARG A 85 -62.43 29.35 58.96
C ARG A 85 -61.51 28.15 59.16
N CYS A 86 -61.92 27.15 59.94
CA CYS A 86 -61.18 25.89 60.10
C CYS A 86 -61.08 25.14 58.76
N GLN A 87 -62.20 24.92 58.07
CA GLN A 87 -62.23 24.27 56.76
C GLN A 87 -61.36 24.98 55.72
N LYS A 88 -61.34 26.33 55.73
CA LYS A 88 -60.43 27.10 54.88
C LYS A 88 -58.96 26.82 55.21
N LEU A 89 -58.59 26.80 56.49
CA LEU A 89 -57.22 26.53 56.94
C LEU A 89 -56.79 25.08 56.66
N GLU A 90 -57.70 24.12 56.74
CA GLU A 90 -57.46 22.71 56.37
C GLU A 90 -57.16 22.59 54.87
N MET A 91 -57.91 23.29 54.01
CA MET A 91 -57.65 23.36 52.57
C MET A 91 -56.32 24.06 52.25
N GLU A 92 -56.03 25.19 52.90
CA GLU A 92 -54.75 25.91 52.75
C GLU A 92 -53.56 25.05 53.20
N ALA A 93 -53.70 24.28 54.28
CA ALA A 93 -52.70 23.31 54.73
C ALA A 93 -52.50 22.15 53.73
N CYS A 94 -53.57 21.65 53.12
CA CYS A 94 -53.49 20.61 52.09
C CYS A 94 -52.74 21.08 50.82
N VAL A 95 -53.00 22.32 50.38
CA VAL A 95 -52.28 22.93 49.25
C VAL A 95 -50.79 23.09 49.59
N LEU A 96 -50.46 23.70 50.73
CA LEU A 96 -49.07 23.88 51.18
C LEU A 96 -48.33 22.55 51.35
N GLN A 97 -49.02 21.48 51.74
CA GLN A 97 -48.44 20.14 51.82
C GLN A 97 -48.18 19.54 50.43
N SER A 98 -49.07 19.75 49.46
CA SER A 98 -48.85 19.37 48.06
C SER A 98 -47.66 20.10 47.45
N ASP A 99 -47.60 21.43 47.61
CA ASP A 99 -46.51 22.26 47.09
C ASP A 99 -45.15 21.87 47.69
N ARG A 100 -45.11 21.60 49.00
CA ARG A 100 -43.92 21.10 49.69
C ARG A 100 -43.44 19.76 49.13
N ASP A 101 -44.36 18.83 48.91
CA ASP A 101 -44.01 17.48 48.47
C ASP A 101 -43.66 17.44 46.97
N GLN A 102 -44.24 18.31 46.13
CA GLN A 102 -43.75 18.57 44.77
C GLN A 102 -42.34 19.16 44.77
N THR A 103 -42.09 20.23 45.56
CA THR A 103 -40.77 20.87 45.69
C THR A 103 -39.68 19.87 46.11
N LYS A 104 -40.06 18.93 46.99
CA LYS A 104 -39.20 17.84 47.48
C LYS A 104 -38.85 16.82 46.38
N ASP A 105 -39.78 16.52 45.46
CA ASP A 105 -39.53 15.64 44.31
C ASP A 105 -38.76 16.32 43.18
N GLU A 106 -38.93 17.63 42.99
CA GLU A 106 -38.06 18.43 42.12
C GLU A 106 -36.63 18.47 42.66
N TRP A 107 -36.45 18.72 43.96
CA TRP A 107 -35.13 18.67 44.62
C TRP A 107 -34.48 17.28 44.53
N ARG A 108 -35.26 16.19 44.64
CA ARG A 108 -34.79 14.81 44.42
C ARG A 108 -34.29 14.57 43.00
N LYS A 109 -34.97 15.13 41.97
CA LYS A 109 -34.50 15.07 40.56
C LYS A 109 -33.17 15.79 40.41
N SER A 110 -33.04 17.02 40.92
CA SER A 110 -31.80 17.79 40.86
C SER A 110 -30.63 17.08 41.55
N ILE A 111 -30.87 16.41 42.69
CA ILE A 111 -29.84 15.57 43.35
C ILE A 111 -29.43 14.36 42.49
N ALA A 112 -30.36 13.72 41.79
CA ALA A 112 -30.05 12.61 40.89
C ALA A 112 -29.21 13.08 39.68
N GLU A 113 -29.52 14.25 39.13
CA GLU A 113 -28.77 14.87 38.04
C GLU A 113 -27.37 15.31 38.45
N VAL A 114 -27.22 15.97 39.61
CA VAL A 114 -25.90 16.30 40.18
C VAL A 114 -25.06 15.03 40.41
N LYS A 115 -25.66 13.92 40.85
CA LYS A 115 -24.96 12.62 40.97
C LYS A 115 -24.54 12.04 39.61
N LYS A 116 -25.36 12.19 38.56
CA LYS A 116 -25.01 11.79 37.19
C LYS A 116 -23.81 12.61 36.68
N LEU A 117 -23.86 13.93 36.80
CA LEU A 117 -22.79 14.85 36.38
C LEU A 117 -21.50 14.62 37.18
N SER A 118 -21.59 14.30 38.47
CA SER A 118 -20.43 13.91 39.28
C SER A 118 -19.74 12.65 38.74
N LYS A 119 -20.52 11.62 38.38
CA LYS A 119 -19.99 10.37 37.82
C LYS A 119 -19.41 10.56 36.41
N GLU A 120 -20.02 11.41 35.60
CA GLU A 120 -19.47 11.83 34.30
C GLU A 120 -18.14 12.59 34.47
N THR A 121 -18.03 13.43 35.50
CA THR A 121 -16.79 14.14 35.86
C THR A 121 -15.69 13.18 36.33
N GLU A 122 -16.01 12.13 37.10
CA GLU A 122 -15.05 11.08 37.47
C GLU A 122 -14.58 10.26 36.26
N ASN A 123 -15.48 9.88 35.37
CA ASN A 123 -15.14 9.21 34.11
C ASN A 123 -14.20 10.07 33.24
N LEU A 124 -14.43 11.38 33.16
CA LEU A 124 -13.56 12.31 32.44
C LEU A 124 -12.19 12.46 33.11
N LYS A 125 -12.11 12.47 34.46
CA LYS A 125 -10.84 12.45 35.19
C LYS A 125 -10.05 11.17 34.90
N LEU A 126 -10.69 10.00 34.94
CA LEU A 126 -10.07 8.71 34.62
C LEU A 126 -9.52 8.69 33.18
N ARG A 127 -10.32 9.14 32.21
CA ARG A 127 -9.91 9.24 30.80
C ARG A 127 -8.76 10.24 30.60
N GLY A 128 -8.71 11.31 31.40
CA GLY A 128 -7.58 12.24 31.46
C GLY A 128 -6.34 11.71 32.19
N VAL A 129 -6.42 10.59 32.92
CA VAL A 129 -5.23 9.85 33.41
C VAL A 129 -4.74 8.91 32.31
N GLN A 130 -5.65 8.17 31.66
CA GLN A 130 -5.32 7.30 30.51
C GLN A 130 -4.63 8.07 29.37
N LEU A 131 -5.15 9.25 29.01
CA LEU A 131 -4.52 10.10 27.99
C LEU A 131 -3.11 10.56 28.36
N ARG A 132 -2.82 10.79 29.65
CA ARG A 132 -1.45 11.14 30.09
C ARG A 132 -0.50 9.95 29.96
N ALA A 133 -0.91 8.76 30.38
CA ALA A 133 -0.10 7.56 30.19
C ALA A 133 0.28 7.34 28.71
N CYS A 134 -0.65 7.54 27.77
CA CYS A 134 -0.35 7.48 26.33
C CYS A 134 0.56 8.62 25.84
N PHE A 135 0.53 9.81 26.45
CA PHE A 135 1.50 10.88 26.14
C PHE A 135 2.89 10.55 26.67
N ASP A 136 2.99 10.02 27.89
CA ASP A 136 4.25 9.59 28.52
C ASP A 136 4.90 8.44 27.70
N GLU A 137 4.09 7.50 27.21
CA GLU A 137 4.48 6.41 26.30
C GLU A 137 4.96 6.92 24.93
N VAL A 138 4.22 7.84 24.30
CA VAL A 138 4.63 8.48 23.03
C VAL A 138 5.90 9.33 23.19
N GLU A 139 6.12 9.96 24.35
CA GLU A 139 7.37 10.68 24.64
C GLU A 139 8.54 9.71 24.86
N ALA A 140 8.31 8.57 25.52
CA ALA A 140 9.31 7.51 25.67
C ALA A 140 9.75 6.91 24.32
N ASP A 141 8.81 6.64 23.41
CA ASP A 141 9.13 6.12 22.07
C ASP A 141 9.75 7.20 21.16
N ASN A 142 9.34 8.46 21.26
CA ASN A 142 10.04 9.58 20.61
C ASN A 142 11.50 9.68 21.12
N ALA A 143 11.73 9.47 22.41
CA ALA A 143 13.08 9.39 22.98
C ALA A 143 13.85 8.14 22.51
N ARG A 144 13.18 6.99 22.30
CA ARG A 144 13.75 5.77 21.71
C ARG A 144 14.20 6.05 20.26
N THR A 145 13.28 6.50 19.40
CA THR A 145 13.55 6.86 17.99
C THR A 145 14.65 7.91 17.85
N LYS A 146 14.80 8.84 18.80
CA LYS A 146 15.91 9.81 18.84
C LYS A 146 17.27 9.18 19.14
N ARG A 147 17.35 8.20 20.06
CA ARG A 147 18.59 7.45 20.34
C ARG A 147 18.98 6.61 19.14
N GLU A 148 18.01 5.88 18.61
CA GLU A 148 18.16 5.12 17.36
C GLU A 148 18.73 6.05 16.29
N LYS A 149 18.08 7.18 15.98
CA LYS A 149 18.58 8.18 15.00
C LYS A 149 20.00 8.73 15.29
N ALA A 150 20.53 8.60 16.50
CA ALA A 150 21.90 8.97 16.84
C ALA A 150 22.91 7.83 16.58
N ASP A 151 22.54 6.58 16.89
CA ASP A 151 23.44 5.41 16.84
C ASP A 151 23.94 5.02 15.45
N ILE A 152 23.33 5.61 14.43
CA ILE A 152 23.35 5.12 13.05
C ILE A 152 23.58 6.26 12.03
N HIS A 153 23.39 7.52 12.42
CA HIS A 153 24.29 8.57 11.91
C HIS A 153 25.76 8.25 12.26
N ARG A 154 26.01 7.55 13.37
CA ARG A 154 27.34 7.03 13.75
C ARG A 154 27.80 5.90 12.83
N GLN A 155 27.02 4.81 12.69
CA GLN A 155 27.31 3.72 11.75
C GLN A 155 27.46 4.21 10.29
N LEU A 156 26.67 5.22 9.88
CA LEU A 156 26.82 5.84 8.56
C LEU A 156 28.15 6.59 8.43
N ALA A 157 28.59 7.32 9.45
CA ALA A 157 29.89 7.99 9.45
C ALA A 157 31.05 6.99 9.40
N GLU A 158 30.97 5.91 10.20
CA GLU A 158 31.92 4.79 10.19
C GLU A 158 31.99 4.14 8.79
N SER A 159 30.83 3.82 8.20
CA SER A 159 30.73 3.26 6.84
C SER A 159 31.28 4.20 5.77
N LEU A 160 31.06 5.51 5.90
CA LEU A 160 31.55 6.53 4.98
C LEU A 160 33.07 6.68 5.08
N GLU A 161 33.65 6.51 6.28
CA GLU A 161 35.11 6.47 6.45
C GLU A 161 35.73 5.22 5.81
N ILE A 162 35.13 4.03 6.00
CA ILE A 162 35.54 2.80 5.30
C ILE A 162 35.52 2.99 3.77
N VAL A 163 34.49 3.64 3.22
CA VAL A 163 34.41 3.96 1.79
C VAL A 163 35.49 4.95 1.32
N LYS A 164 36.01 5.83 2.19
CA LYS A 164 37.20 6.64 1.85
C LYS A 164 38.47 5.78 1.82
N THR A 165 38.66 4.89 2.79
CA THR A 165 39.83 4.00 2.86
C THR A 165 39.90 3.11 1.62
N LEU A 166 38.79 2.44 1.27
CA LEU A 166 38.68 1.60 0.07
C LEU A 166 38.90 2.39 -1.22
N ARG A 167 38.54 3.67 -1.28
CA ARG A 167 38.85 4.55 -2.42
C ARG A 167 40.34 4.89 -2.51
N ALA A 168 41.01 5.15 -1.38
CA ALA A 168 42.44 5.40 -1.34
C ALA A 168 43.23 4.14 -1.75
N GLU A 169 42.84 2.97 -1.24
CA GLU A 169 43.38 1.67 -1.64
C GLU A 169 43.16 1.40 -3.12
N LYS A 170 41.96 1.63 -3.65
CA LYS A 170 41.68 1.53 -5.10
C LYS A 170 42.62 2.43 -5.92
N THR A 171 42.79 3.70 -5.54
CA THR A 171 43.71 4.59 -6.28
C THR A 171 45.18 4.16 -6.20
N ALA A 172 45.60 3.56 -5.07
CA ALA A 172 46.94 2.99 -4.96
C ALA A 172 47.12 1.77 -5.88
N ILE A 173 46.13 0.87 -5.94
CA ILE A 173 46.12 -0.29 -6.84
C ILE A 173 46.13 0.16 -8.31
N GLU A 174 45.31 1.15 -8.69
CA GLU A 174 45.30 1.71 -10.04
C GLU A 174 46.65 2.32 -10.42
N GLN A 175 47.28 3.07 -9.52
CA GLN A 175 48.60 3.66 -9.75
C GLN A 175 49.72 2.59 -9.81
N THR A 176 49.62 1.50 -9.04
CA THR A 176 50.52 0.34 -9.16
C THR A 176 50.34 -0.39 -10.49
N ALA A 177 49.10 -0.57 -10.96
CA ALA A 177 48.82 -1.19 -12.24
C ALA A 177 49.33 -0.35 -13.42
N GLU A 178 49.21 0.99 -13.36
CA GLU A 178 49.84 1.85 -14.37
C GLU A 178 51.37 1.76 -14.36
N ASN A 179 52.00 1.64 -13.19
CA ASN A 179 53.46 1.46 -13.11
C ASN A 179 53.88 0.15 -13.77
N ALA A 180 53.21 -0.97 -13.45
CA ALA A 180 53.48 -2.26 -14.06
C ALA A 180 53.22 -2.29 -15.58
N LEU A 181 52.22 -1.55 -16.08
CA LEU A 181 52.02 -1.36 -17.51
C LEU A 181 53.17 -0.57 -18.16
N ARG A 182 53.64 0.51 -17.53
CA ARG A 182 54.79 1.28 -18.02
C ARG A 182 56.10 0.47 -17.99
N GLU A 183 56.29 -0.39 -17.00
CA GLU A 183 57.42 -1.35 -16.93
C GLU A 183 57.33 -2.41 -18.04
N ARG A 184 56.15 -3.02 -18.24
CA ARG A 184 55.91 -3.94 -19.37
C ARG A 184 56.22 -3.26 -20.71
N ASP A 185 55.74 -2.03 -20.92
CA ASP A 185 55.93 -1.33 -22.18
C ASP A 185 57.40 -0.94 -22.40
N GLN A 186 58.16 -0.65 -21.33
CA GLN A 186 59.64 -0.52 -21.41
C GLN A 186 60.31 -1.84 -21.80
N LEU A 187 59.91 -2.97 -21.21
CA LEU A 187 60.43 -4.30 -21.57
C LEU A 187 60.09 -4.69 -23.01
N CYS A 188 58.90 -4.34 -23.52
CA CYS A 188 58.54 -4.53 -24.92
C CYS A 188 59.45 -3.72 -25.86
N ASN A 189 59.69 -2.43 -25.56
CA ASN A 189 60.62 -1.61 -26.35
C ASN A 189 62.06 -2.16 -26.32
N GLN A 190 62.52 -2.67 -25.17
CA GLN A 190 63.83 -3.33 -25.07
C GLN A 190 63.88 -4.63 -25.89
N LEU A 191 62.81 -5.44 -25.86
CA LEU A 191 62.71 -6.65 -26.67
C LEU A 191 62.72 -6.33 -28.17
N ASP A 192 61.98 -5.31 -28.62
CA ASP A 192 61.98 -4.85 -30.01
C ASP A 192 63.38 -4.34 -30.44
N GLU A 193 64.08 -3.60 -29.57
CA GLU A 193 65.48 -3.22 -29.80
C GLU A 193 66.42 -4.43 -29.93
N HIS A 194 66.24 -5.46 -29.09
CA HIS A 194 67.04 -6.69 -29.17
C HIS A 194 66.70 -7.53 -30.40
N VAL A 195 65.43 -7.61 -30.79
CA VAL A 195 64.99 -8.27 -32.03
C VAL A 195 65.55 -7.53 -33.25
N GLN A 196 65.56 -6.19 -33.27
CA GLN A 196 66.16 -5.43 -34.37
C GLN A 196 67.67 -5.66 -34.46
N LYS A 197 68.41 -5.65 -33.33
CA LYS A 197 69.85 -5.97 -33.30
C LYS A 197 70.11 -7.37 -33.88
N LEU A 198 69.35 -8.39 -33.46
CA LEU A 198 69.45 -9.75 -33.99
C LEU A 198 69.08 -9.87 -35.48
N VAL A 199 68.17 -9.02 -35.98
CA VAL A 199 67.85 -8.93 -37.42
C VAL A 199 69.01 -8.30 -38.20
N ASP A 200 69.59 -7.20 -37.70
CA ASP A 200 70.72 -6.52 -38.32
C ASP A 200 71.99 -7.41 -38.33
N GLU A 201 72.28 -8.08 -37.22
CA GLU A 201 73.34 -9.09 -37.09
C GLU A 201 73.12 -10.25 -38.06
N LYS A 202 71.90 -10.82 -38.12
CA LYS A 202 71.54 -11.86 -39.09
C LYS A 202 71.69 -11.40 -40.55
N GLU A 203 71.34 -10.15 -40.86
CA GLU A 203 71.57 -9.60 -42.20
C GLU A 203 73.05 -9.43 -42.51
N THR A 204 73.87 -8.97 -41.57
CA THR A 204 75.33 -8.86 -41.80
C THR A 204 75.98 -10.24 -41.96
N HIS A 205 75.61 -11.24 -41.16
CA HIS A 205 76.05 -12.62 -41.36
C HIS A 205 75.55 -13.24 -42.67
N ALA A 206 74.32 -12.94 -43.09
CA ALA A 206 73.83 -13.39 -44.40
C ALA A 206 74.64 -12.79 -45.56
N ARG A 207 75.01 -11.50 -45.47
CA ARG A 207 75.87 -10.84 -46.46
C ARG A 207 77.28 -11.45 -46.47
N GLN A 208 77.90 -11.66 -45.30
CA GLN A 208 79.18 -12.36 -45.16
C GLN A 208 79.14 -13.74 -45.82
N LEU A 209 78.12 -14.56 -45.49
CA LEU A 209 77.94 -15.88 -46.08
C LEU A 209 77.76 -15.84 -47.61
N THR A 210 77.10 -14.81 -48.17
CA THR A 210 77.04 -14.64 -49.63
C THR A 210 78.38 -14.22 -50.25
N GLU A 211 79.12 -13.31 -49.62
CA GLU A 211 80.45 -12.89 -50.10
C GLU A 211 81.47 -14.03 -50.05
N GLU A 212 81.43 -14.83 -48.99
CA GLU A 212 82.20 -16.07 -48.85
C GLU A 212 81.74 -17.14 -49.84
N SER A 213 80.43 -17.33 -50.06
CA SER A 213 79.93 -18.27 -51.07
C SER A 213 80.41 -17.91 -52.47
N ASP A 214 80.36 -16.62 -52.83
CA ASP A 214 80.92 -16.11 -54.08
C ASP A 214 82.44 -16.24 -54.14
N ALA A 215 83.16 -16.07 -53.02
CA ALA A 215 84.61 -16.30 -52.95
C ALA A 215 84.95 -17.77 -53.21
N HIS A 216 84.25 -18.71 -52.57
CA HIS A 216 84.37 -20.14 -52.81
C HIS A 216 83.96 -20.52 -54.23
N ALA A 217 82.91 -19.92 -54.81
CA ALA A 217 82.51 -20.15 -56.19
C ALA A 217 83.59 -19.69 -57.19
N ARG A 218 84.17 -18.49 -56.99
CA ARG A 218 85.32 -17.99 -57.77
C ARG A 218 86.54 -18.90 -57.64
N GLN A 219 86.83 -19.41 -56.44
CA GLN A 219 87.93 -20.35 -56.19
C GLN A 219 87.67 -21.74 -56.82
N LEU A 220 86.43 -22.22 -56.83
CA LEU A 220 86.02 -23.46 -57.51
C LEU A 220 86.12 -23.35 -59.04
N VAL A 221 85.82 -22.18 -59.63
CA VAL A 221 86.09 -21.93 -61.06
C VAL A 221 87.59 -21.99 -61.33
N LYS A 222 88.41 -21.27 -60.57
CA LYS A 222 89.88 -21.30 -60.71
C LYS A 222 90.46 -22.72 -60.60
N LEU A 223 90.03 -23.49 -59.59
CA LEU A 223 90.42 -24.90 -59.41
C LEU A 223 89.92 -25.80 -60.55
N ARG A 224 88.78 -25.49 -61.18
CA ARG A 224 88.24 -26.24 -62.32
C ARG A 224 89.04 -25.98 -63.60
N ASP A 225 89.48 -24.75 -63.81
CA ASP A 225 90.33 -24.37 -64.93
C ASP A 225 91.75 -24.95 -64.77
N GLU A 226 92.30 -24.92 -63.55
CA GLU A 226 93.54 -25.62 -63.18
C GLU A 226 93.42 -27.15 -63.40
N ASN A 227 92.31 -27.76 -62.99
CA ASN A 227 92.05 -29.18 -63.25
C ASN A 227 91.86 -29.49 -64.75
N ALA A 228 91.38 -28.53 -65.55
CA ALA A 228 91.28 -28.66 -67.00
C ALA A 228 92.65 -28.58 -67.69
N SER A 229 93.55 -27.71 -67.22
CA SER A 229 94.96 -27.68 -67.64
C SER A 229 95.63 -29.01 -67.32
N LEU A 230 95.59 -29.45 -66.05
CA LEU A 230 96.21 -30.70 -65.59
C LEU A 230 95.70 -31.94 -66.33
N ARG A 231 94.48 -31.91 -66.88
CA ARG A 231 93.94 -32.98 -67.75
C ARG A 231 94.49 -32.95 -69.18
N CYS A 232 94.82 -31.78 -69.70
CA CYS A 232 95.56 -31.64 -70.96
C CYS A 232 96.99 -32.15 -70.78
N ASP A 233 97.64 -31.76 -69.69
CA ASP A 233 98.99 -32.18 -69.32
C ASP A 233 99.04 -33.71 -69.13
N LEU A 234 98.08 -34.31 -68.42
CA LEU A 234 97.93 -35.77 -68.31
C LEU A 234 97.65 -36.49 -69.65
N ALA A 235 97.00 -35.82 -70.60
CA ALA A 235 96.79 -36.37 -71.94
C ALA A 235 98.05 -36.30 -72.80
N GLU A 236 98.97 -35.38 -72.51
CA GLU A 236 100.31 -35.34 -73.11
C GLU A 236 101.25 -36.37 -72.48
N VAL A 237 101.25 -36.49 -71.14
CA VAL A 237 101.96 -37.56 -70.42
C VAL A 237 101.56 -38.94 -70.95
N ARG A 238 100.27 -39.20 -71.19
CA ARG A 238 99.82 -40.49 -71.78
C ARG A 238 100.32 -40.77 -73.20
N LYS A 239 100.60 -39.72 -74.01
CA LYS A 239 101.27 -39.90 -75.31
C LYS A 239 102.74 -40.26 -75.11
N LEU A 240 103.39 -39.67 -74.12
CA LEU A 240 104.77 -40.01 -73.76
C LEU A 240 104.86 -41.43 -73.18
N GLU A 241 103.96 -41.84 -72.28
CA GLU A 241 103.84 -43.21 -71.76
C GLU A 241 103.65 -44.23 -72.89
N SER A 242 102.77 -43.94 -73.87
CA SER A 242 102.56 -44.81 -75.04
C SER A 242 103.85 -44.98 -75.85
N ARG A 243 104.56 -43.89 -76.08
CA ARG A 243 105.81 -43.84 -76.86
C ARG A 243 107.02 -44.42 -76.12
N VAL A 244 107.03 -44.37 -74.79
CA VAL A 244 107.96 -45.13 -73.94
C VAL A 244 107.63 -46.63 -73.98
N GLY A 245 106.35 -46.99 -74.08
CA GLY A 245 105.91 -48.37 -74.34
C GLY A 245 106.38 -48.91 -75.69
N GLU A 246 106.27 -48.11 -76.75
CA GLU A 246 106.81 -48.43 -78.09
C GLU A 246 108.34 -48.66 -78.04
N LEU A 247 109.10 -47.71 -77.48
CA LEU A 247 110.56 -47.83 -77.31
C LEU A 247 110.95 -49.01 -76.39
N GLY A 248 110.13 -49.33 -75.39
CA GLY A 248 110.32 -50.48 -74.50
C GLY A 248 110.16 -51.82 -75.23
N MET A 249 109.25 -51.90 -76.21
CA MET A 249 109.12 -53.08 -77.07
C MET A 249 110.32 -53.22 -78.02
N GLU A 250 110.77 -52.14 -78.65
CA GLU A 250 111.99 -52.13 -79.48
C GLU A 250 113.21 -52.59 -78.68
N LEU A 251 113.36 -52.11 -77.43
CA LEU A 251 114.45 -52.52 -76.54
C LEU A 251 114.38 -54.00 -76.15
N ILE A 252 113.18 -54.57 -75.98
CA ILE A 252 112.98 -56.00 -75.69
C ILE A 252 113.42 -56.87 -76.88
N ASP A 253 113.13 -56.46 -78.12
CA ASP A 253 113.56 -57.21 -79.31
C ASP A 253 115.08 -57.11 -79.54
N VAL A 254 115.69 -55.93 -79.34
CA VAL A 254 117.16 -55.77 -79.33
C VAL A 254 117.82 -56.60 -78.22
N ILE A 255 117.16 -56.80 -77.07
CA ILE A 255 117.64 -57.67 -76.00
C ILE A 255 117.62 -59.15 -76.41
N LYS A 256 116.63 -59.59 -77.21
CA LYS A 256 116.61 -60.96 -77.78
C LYS A 256 117.76 -61.14 -78.76
N GLU A 257 117.90 -60.26 -79.76
CA GLU A 257 118.99 -60.34 -80.75
C GLU A 257 120.37 -60.40 -80.08
N ARG A 258 120.57 -59.63 -79.00
CA ARG A 258 121.80 -59.66 -78.19
C ARG A 258 122.03 -61.00 -77.49
N ASP A 259 120.99 -61.63 -76.96
CA ASP A 259 121.12 -62.88 -76.20
C ASP A 259 121.14 -64.13 -77.09
N ASP A 260 120.53 -64.06 -78.29
CA ASP A 260 120.76 -65.01 -79.39
C ASP A 260 122.23 -64.93 -79.85
N ALA A 261 122.75 -63.72 -80.12
CA ALA A 261 124.16 -63.52 -80.48
C ALA A 261 125.16 -63.93 -79.37
N LYS A 262 124.74 -63.98 -78.09
CA LYS A 262 125.55 -64.60 -77.02
C LYS A 262 125.58 -66.12 -77.11
N SER A 263 124.53 -66.76 -77.63
CA SER A 263 124.50 -68.22 -77.85
C SER A 263 125.53 -68.60 -78.91
N ASP A 264 125.51 -67.91 -80.06
CA ASP A 264 126.48 -68.08 -81.14
C ASP A 264 127.93 -67.85 -80.67
N LEU A 265 128.14 -66.82 -79.84
CA LEU A 265 129.45 -66.52 -79.25
C LEU A 265 129.92 -67.63 -78.28
N ALA A 266 129.00 -68.28 -77.57
CA ALA A 266 129.32 -69.39 -76.67
C ALA A 266 129.77 -70.65 -77.44
N GLU A 267 129.12 -70.97 -78.56
CA GLU A 267 129.56 -72.07 -79.44
C GLU A 267 130.95 -71.80 -80.05
N CYS A 268 131.22 -70.55 -80.46
CA CYS A 268 132.54 -70.14 -80.95
C CYS A 268 133.64 -70.29 -79.88
N ILE A 269 133.32 -70.04 -78.61
CA ILE A 269 134.25 -70.20 -77.48
C ILE A 269 134.48 -71.69 -77.13
N GLU A 270 133.50 -72.57 -77.35
CA GLU A 270 133.69 -74.02 -77.29
C GLU A 270 134.64 -74.51 -78.40
N ALA A 271 134.45 -74.06 -79.64
CA ALA A 271 135.30 -74.43 -80.77
C ALA A 271 136.77 -74.01 -80.57
N LEU A 272 137.02 -72.80 -80.08
CA LEU A 272 138.36 -72.29 -79.80
C LEU A 272 139.10 -73.08 -78.70
N LYS A 273 138.39 -73.63 -77.71
CA LYS A 273 139.02 -74.47 -76.66
C LYS A 273 139.54 -75.79 -77.21
N ARG A 274 138.86 -76.38 -78.20
CA ARG A 274 139.28 -77.65 -78.83
C ARG A 274 140.58 -77.44 -79.63
N LEU A 275 140.62 -76.42 -80.48
CA LEU A 275 141.83 -76.03 -81.23
C LEU A 275 143.01 -75.64 -80.32
N HIS A 276 142.75 -75.02 -79.16
CA HIS A 276 143.81 -74.67 -78.20
C HIS A 276 144.38 -75.89 -77.45
N GLN A 277 143.62 -76.99 -77.34
CA GLN A 277 144.14 -78.25 -76.82
C GLN A 277 145.01 -78.96 -77.86
N GLU A 278 144.57 -79.04 -79.12
CA GLU A 278 145.32 -79.67 -80.23
C GLU A 278 146.67 -78.98 -80.50
N LEU A 279 146.71 -77.65 -80.41
CA LEU A 279 147.95 -76.87 -80.57
C LEU A 279 149.01 -77.21 -79.50
N LYS A 280 148.60 -77.70 -78.33
CA LYS A 280 149.45 -77.91 -77.16
C LYS A 280 150.24 -79.22 -77.19
N GLU A 281 149.82 -80.17 -78.02
CA GLU A 281 150.39 -81.51 -78.12
C GLU A 281 151.37 -81.66 -79.31
N ALA A 282 151.46 -80.66 -80.19
CA ALA A 282 152.14 -80.74 -81.48
C ALA A 282 153.51 -80.04 -81.59
N GLN A 283 154.09 -79.51 -80.50
CA GLN A 283 155.27 -78.62 -80.59
C GLN A 283 156.44 -78.92 -79.64
N GLN A 284 156.89 -80.18 -79.61
CA GLN A 284 158.18 -80.57 -79.03
C GLN A 284 159.00 -81.42 -80.03
N ASN A 285 160.32 -81.20 -80.06
CA ASN A 285 161.36 -81.87 -80.87
C ASN A 285 161.56 -81.48 -82.36
N THR A 286 162.43 -80.47 -82.52
CA THR A 286 163.69 -80.50 -83.33
C THR A 286 163.67 -80.72 -84.86
N ARG A 287 163.87 -79.60 -85.57
CA ARG A 287 165.01 -79.31 -86.48
C ARG A 287 165.83 -80.50 -87.06
N SER A 288 165.92 -80.58 -88.40
CA SER A 288 167.18 -80.31 -89.14
C SER A 288 166.89 -80.05 -90.64
N GLU A 289 167.95 -79.72 -91.38
CA GLU A 289 168.27 -79.96 -92.82
C GLU A 289 167.15 -80.22 -93.87
N ALA A 290 167.22 -79.68 -95.10
CA ALA A 290 168.24 -78.84 -95.72
C ALA A 290 167.64 -77.75 -96.62
N GLU A 291 168.34 -76.61 -96.68
CA GLU A 291 167.89 -75.36 -97.27
C GLU A 291 167.88 -75.36 -98.81
N ARG A 292 166.85 -74.77 -99.42
CA ARG A 292 166.99 -73.63 -100.38
C ARG A 292 165.68 -73.22 -101.05
N SER A 293 164.71 -74.12 -101.23
CA SER A 293 163.45 -73.80 -101.92
C SER A 293 162.41 -73.03 -101.06
N LYS A 294 162.70 -72.77 -99.77
CA LYS A 294 161.74 -72.17 -98.82
C LYS A 294 161.75 -70.64 -98.84
N LEU A 295 162.94 -70.05 -98.67
CA LEU A 295 163.13 -68.61 -98.44
C LEU A 295 162.73 -67.69 -99.62
N LEU A 296 162.52 -68.23 -100.82
CA LEU A 296 162.03 -67.48 -101.98
C LEU A 296 160.51 -67.53 -102.20
N LYS A 297 159.76 -68.30 -101.40
CA LYS A 297 158.28 -68.26 -101.36
C LYS A 297 157.73 -67.67 -100.06
N GLU A 298 158.57 -67.52 -99.05
CA GLU A 298 158.22 -66.93 -97.75
C GLU A 298 158.09 -65.40 -97.82
N ILE A 299 158.75 -64.74 -98.81
CA ILE A 299 158.67 -63.28 -99.01
C ILE A 299 157.32 -62.85 -99.59
N ASP A 300 156.83 -63.51 -100.66
CA ASP A 300 155.54 -63.17 -101.29
C ASP A 300 154.36 -63.39 -100.31
N LYS A 301 154.46 -64.38 -99.41
CA LYS A 301 153.40 -64.67 -98.45
C LYS A 301 153.28 -63.59 -97.36
N LEU A 302 154.42 -63.08 -96.87
CA LEU A 302 154.44 -61.99 -95.88
C LEU A 302 153.87 -60.66 -96.43
N SER A 303 153.76 -60.50 -97.75
CA SER A 303 153.03 -59.37 -98.34
C SER A 303 151.51 -59.50 -98.21
N HIS A 304 150.96 -60.71 -98.09
CA HIS A 304 149.51 -60.94 -98.00
C HIS A 304 149.01 -60.92 -96.55
N ASP A 305 149.80 -61.46 -95.62
CA ASP A 305 149.48 -61.46 -94.19
C ASP A 305 149.44 -60.03 -93.58
N LYS A 306 150.07 -59.05 -94.24
CA LYS A 306 149.99 -57.62 -93.88
C LYS A 306 148.59 -57.05 -94.11
N ASP A 307 148.04 -57.22 -95.31
CA ASP A 307 146.73 -56.65 -95.68
C ASP A 307 145.60 -57.26 -94.83
N SER A 308 145.76 -58.53 -94.41
CA SER A 308 144.84 -59.18 -93.47
C SER A 308 144.84 -58.57 -92.06
N LEU A 309 145.92 -57.92 -91.63
CA LEU A 309 146.01 -57.30 -90.29
C LEU A 309 145.44 -55.87 -90.28
N ASP A 310 145.62 -55.09 -91.34
CA ASP A 310 144.99 -53.77 -91.48
C ASP A 310 143.45 -53.88 -91.50
N CYS A 311 142.89 -54.95 -92.08
CA CYS A 311 141.45 -55.25 -91.97
C CYS A 311 140.98 -55.54 -90.53
N GLN A 312 141.79 -56.22 -89.70
CA GLN A 312 141.42 -56.52 -88.30
C GLN A 312 141.52 -55.27 -87.41
N LEU A 313 142.48 -54.38 -87.67
CA LEU A 313 142.58 -53.08 -86.98
C LEU A 313 141.40 -52.14 -87.28
N ALA A 314 140.74 -52.27 -88.44
CA ALA A 314 139.51 -51.54 -88.73
C ALA A 314 138.34 -51.98 -87.83
N VAL A 315 138.16 -53.28 -87.61
CA VAL A 315 137.08 -53.84 -86.78
C VAL A 315 137.22 -53.41 -85.31
N VAL A 316 138.44 -53.46 -84.75
CA VAL A 316 138.69 -53.05 -83.36
C VAL A 316 138.44 -51.55 -83.16
N ARG A 317 138.72 -50.71 -84.17
CA ARG A 317 138.40 -49.27 -84.13
C ARG A 317 136.89 -49.01 -84.22
N ALA A 318 136.15 -49.81 -84.99
CA ALA A 318 134.69 -49.73 -85.02
C ALA A 318 134.06 -50.10 -83.67
N ASP A 319 134.49 -51.21 -83.06
CA ASP A 319 134.02 -51.67 -81.74
C ASP A 319 134.32 -50.65 -80.62
N ALA A 320 135.52 -50.05 -80.62
CA ALA A 320 135.88 -48.98 -79.69
C ALA A 320 134.96 -47.73 -79.84
N THR A 321 134.65 -47.32 -81.08
CA THR A 321 133.72 -46.19 -81.31
C THR A 321 132.25 -46.53 -81.02
N SER A 322 131.86 -47.80 -81.10
CA SER A 322 130.55 -48.26 -80.62
C SER A 322 130.45 -48.13 -79.10
N LYS A 323 131.47 -48.62 -78.38
CA LYS A 323 131.51 -48.61 -76.91
C LYS A 323 131.62 -47.20 -76.32
N SER A 324 132.27 -46.24 -77.00
CA SER A 324 132.21 -44.82 -76.63
C SER A 324 130.77 -44.30 -76.64
N LYS A 325 130.02 -44.51 -77.73
CA LYS A 325 128.64 -44.01 -77.88
C LYS A 325 127.68 -44.58 -76.84
N ILE A 326 127.90 -45.83 -76.40
CA ILE A 326 127.11 -46.45 -75.31
C ILE A 326 127.43 -45.78 -73.97
N LEU A 327 128.69 -45.42 -73.72
CA LEU A 327 129.08 -44.67 -72.52
C LEU A 327 128.52 -43.23 -72.51
N ASP A 328 128.55 -42.57 -73.67
CA ASP A 328 127.96 -41.24 -73.86
C ASP A 328 126.43 -41.27 -73.65
N ALA A 329 125.75 -42.29 -74.16
CA ALA A 329 124.31 -42.50 -73.97
C ALA A 329 123.94 -42.77 -72.50
N ALA A 330 124.65 -43.67 -71.81
CA ALA A 330 124.43 -43.93 -70.39
C ALA A 330 124.72 -42.69 -69.51
N THR A 331 125.69 -41.86 -69.91
CA THR A 331 125.96 -40.58 -69.24
C THR A 331 124.81 -39.58 -69.46
N ALA A 332 124.17 -39.58 -70.62
CA ALA A 332 122.98 -38.79 -70.90
C ALA A 332 121.74 -39.27 -70.11
N GLU A 333 121.53 -40.58 -69.94
CA GLU A 333 120.46 -41.13 -69.08
C GLU A 333 120.64 -40.74 -67.62
N VAL A 334 121.88 -40.81 -67.09
CA VAL A 334 122.17 -40.35 -65.72
C VAL A 334 121.96 -38.85 -65.57
N ALA A 335 122.24 -38.05 -66.60
CA ALA A 335 121.91 -36.63 -66.61
C ALA A 335 120.38 -36.38 -66.65
N GLY A 336 119.63 -37.21 -67.38
CA GLY A 336 118.16 -37.22 -67.41
C GLY A 336 117.56 -37.52 -66.03
N LEU A 337 117.97 -38.61 -65.37
CA LEU A 337 117.49 -38.94 -64.02
C LEU A 337 117.90 -37.87 -62.97
N GLN A 338 118.99 -37.14 -63.19
CA GLN A 338 119.36 -35.97 -62.38
C GLN A 338 118.59 -34.68 -62.73
N GLN A 339 117.94 -34.63 -63.90
CA GLN A 339 116.96 -33.61 -64.28
C GLN A 339 115.60 -33.95 -63.64
N ASP A 340 115.13 -35.20 -63.75
CA ASP A 340 113.88 -35.68 -63.14
C ASP A 340 113.87 -35.49 -61.62
N LEU A 341 114.97 -35.83 -60.93
CA LEU A 341 115.15 -35.58 -59.49
C LEU A 341 115.23 -34.08 -59.11
N ARG A 342 115.44 -33.20 -60.08
CA ARG A 342 115.41 -31.73 -59.92
C ARG A 342 114.01 -31.18 -60.14
N GLU A 343 113.22 -31.81 -61.01
CA GLU A 343 111.84 -31.44 -61.34
C GLU A 343 110.81 -32.03 -60.36
N LEU A 344 111.09 -33.20 -59.77
CA LEU A 344 110.29 -33.77 -58.67
C LEU A 344 110.48 -33.03 -57.32
N ARG A 345 111.59 -32.29 -57.15
CA ARG A 345 111.87 -31.54 -55.92
C ARG A 345 110.84 -30.42 -55.63
N PRO A 346 110.52 -29.50 -56.57
CA PRO A 346 109.47 -28.50 -56.33
C PRO A 346 108.07 -29.13 -56.13
N ALA A 347 107.79 -30.31 -56.70
CA ALA A 347 106.55 -31.03 -56.43
C ALA A 347 106.48 -31.54 -54.98
N LEU A 348 107.60 -31.99 -54.40
CA LEU A 348 107.69 -32.33 -52.99
C LEU A 348 107.57 -31.09 -52.08
N GLU A 349 108.24 -30.00 -52.42
CA GLU A 349 108.12 -28.72 -51.68
C GLU A 349 106.67 -28.17 -51.72
N GLU A 350 105.95 -28.34 -52.82
CA GLU A 350 104.54 -27.96 -52.91
C GLU A 350 103.63 -28.89 -52.11
N ALA A 351 103.92 -30.20 -52.07
CA ALA A 351 103.23 -31.13 -51.19
C ALA A 351 103.44 -30.79 -49.69
N GLU A 352 104.64 -30.35 -49.31
CA GLU A 352 104.92 -29.86 -47.95
C GLU A 352 104.20 -28.54 -47.65
N LYS A 353 104.12 -27.59 -48.61
CA LYS A 353 103.30 -26.38 -48.48
C LYS A 353 101.80 -26.70 -48.32
N ILE A 354 101.27 -27.65 -49.09
CA ILE A 354 99.88 -28.10 -48.98
C ILE A 354 99.64 -28.74 -47.61
N LYS A 355 100.57 -29.57 -47.11
CA LYS A 355 100.50 -30.14 -45.75
C LYS A 355 100.48 -29.05 -44.68
N ALA A 356 101.42 -28.09 -44.73
CA ALA A 356 101.50 -27.00 -43.77
C ALA A 356 100.24 -26.10 -43.80
N LYS A 357 99.65 -25.92 -44.99
CA LYS A 357 98.35 -25.24 -45.12
C LYS A 357 97.23 -26.04 -44.45
N LEU A 358 97.11 -27.35 -44.70
CA LEU A 358 96.09 -28.20 -44.09
C LEU A 358 96.24 -28.29 -42.56
N GLU A 359 97.47 -28.23 -42.03
CA GLU A 359 97.73 -28.15 -40.59
C GLU A 359 97.23 -26.81 -40.01
N LYS A 360 97.44 -25.68 -40.71
CA LYS A 360 96.89 -24.36 -40.33
C LYS A 360 95.36 -24.30 -40.45
N ASP A 361 94.79 -24.81 -41.54
CA ASP A 361 93.34 -24.83 -41.76
C ASP A 361 92.65 -25.69 -40.68
N ARG A 362 93.29 -26.79 -40.23
CA ARG A 362 92.86 -27.59 -39.07
C ARG A 362 92.94 -26.82 -37.75
N GLU A 363 93.93 -25.95 -37.54
CA GLU A 363 94.00 -25.08 -36.35
C GLU A 363 92.86 -24.04 -36.35
N SER A 364 92.48 -23.50 -37.52
CA SER A 364 91.31 -22.61 -37.64
C SER A 364 90.01 -23.33 -37.24
N ILE A 365 89.74 -24.49 -37.83
CA ILE A 365 88.54 -25.31 -37.53
C ILE A 365 88.50 -25.74 -36.06
N MET A 366 89.66 -26.04 -35.45
CA MET A 366 89.75 -26.33 -34.02
C MET A 366 89.38 -25.13 -33.15
N LYS A 367 89.77 -23.91 -33.55
CA LYS A 367 89.40 -22.67 -32.87
C LYS A 367 87.90 -22.36 -33.05
N GLU A 368 87.40 -22.37 -34.28
CA GLU A 368 85.98 -22.16 -34.61
C GLU A 368 85.07 -23.11 -33.81
N ARG A 369 85.46 -24.39 -33.68
CA ARG A 369 84.75 -25.37 -32.83
C ARG A 369 84.71 -24.96 -31.35
N ASP A 370 85.80 -24.41 -30.83
CA ASP A 370 85.88 -24.04 -29.41
C ASP A 370 85.23 -22.68 -29.12
N ASP A 371 85.21 -21.77 -30.08
CA ASP A 371 84.41 -20.53 -30.07
C ASP A 371 82.90 -20.87 -30.10
N LEU A 372 82.44 -21.69 -31.06
CA LEU A 372 81.05 -22.20 -31.14
C LEU A 372 80.62 -22.96 -29.86
N LYS A 373 81.57 -23.61 -29.17
CA LYS A 373 81.33 -24.30 -27.91
C LYS A 373 81.17 -23.34 -26.72
N ALA A 374 81.78 -22.15 -26.79
CA ALA A 374 81.54 -21.08 -25.83
C ALA A 374 80.15 -20.44 -26.08
N GLU A 375 79.79 -20.13 -27.32
CA GLU A 375 78.46 -19.64 -27.70
C GLU A 375 77.33 -20.61 -27.27
N LEU A 376 77.53 -21.92 -27.48
CA LEU A 376 76.58 -22.94 -27.01
C LEU A 376 76.46 -22.98 -25.48
N ALA A 377 77.55 -22.72 -24.74
CA ALA A 377 77.51 -22.65 -23.29
C ALA A 377 76.78 -21.39 -22.79
N GLU A 378 76.94 -20.26 -23.47
CA GLU A 378 76.21 -19.01 -23.20
C GLU A 378 74.71 -19.18 -23.48
N CYS A 379 74.34 -19.77 -24.62
CA CYS A 379 72.94 -20.13 -24.93
C CYS A 379 72.30 -21.01 -23.85
N VAL A 380 73.06 -21.94 -23.25
CA VAL A 380 72.59 -22.79 -22.13
C VAL A 380 72.43 -22.02 -20.82
N VAL A 381 73.15 -20.90 -20.63
CA VAL A 381 72.89 -19.98 -19.50
C VAL A 381 71.63 -19.16 -19.75
N SER A 382 71.47 -18.57 -20.95
CA SER A 382 70.27 -17.81 -21.31
C SER A 382 69.00 -18.66 -21.25
N LEU A 383 69.04 -19.92 -21.68
CA LEU A 383 67.91 -20.85 -21.55
C LEU A 383 67.51 -21.09 -20.09
N LYS A 384 68.46 -21.16 -19.16
CA LYS A 384 68.15 -21.30 -17.72
C LYS A 384 67.53 -20.04 -17.14
N GLN A 385 67.99 -18.86 -17.56
CA GLN A 385 67.37 -17.59 -17.16
C GLN A 385 65.91 -17.53 -17.65
N LEU A 386 65.64 -17.97 -18.88
CA LEU A 386 64.26 -18.09 -19.40
C LEU A 386 63.42 -19.14 -18.67
N GLU A 387 64.01 -20.24 -18.17
CA GLU A 387 63.31 -21.21 -17.29
C GLU A 387 63.00 -20.62 -15.91
N GLU A 388 63.90 -19.80 -15.34
CA GLU A 388 63.68 -19.08 -14.08
C GLU A 388 62.62 -17.96 -14.23
N GLU A 389 62.69 -17.15 -15.28
CA GLU A 389 61.68 -16.13 -15.62
C GLU A 389 60.30 -16.75 -15.86
N LYS A 390 60.26 -17.90 -16.57
CA LYS A 390 59.01 -18.67 -16.73
C LYS A 390 58.46 -19.13 -15.39
N SER A 391 59.30 -19.62 -14.47
CA SER A 391 58.88 -20.02 -13.12
C SER A 391 58.25 -18.85 -12.34
N VAL A 392 58.82 -17.64 -12.47
CA VAL A 392 58.23 -16.40 -11.91
C VAL A 392 56.89 -16.07 -12.58
N MET A 393 56.77 -16.22 -13.90
CA MET A 393 55.51 -15.97 -14.61
C MET A 393 54.42 -17.00 -14.27
N ASP A 394 54.78 -18.28 -14.10
CA ASP A 394 53.88 -19.34 -13.63
C ASP A 394 53.41 -19.07 -12.18
N GLN A 395 54.27 -18.54 -11.30
CA GLN A 395 53.86 -18.06 -9.97
C GLN A 395 52.90 -16.87 -10.06
N ALA A 396 53.22 -15.84 -10.85
CA ALA A 396 52.37 -14.66 -11.02
C ALA A 396 50.98 -15.01 -11.61
N MET A 397 50.92 -15.98 -12.53
CA MET A 397 49.68 -16.57 -13.03
C MET A 397 48.87 -17.25 -11.92
N GLY A 398 49.52 -17.99 -11.02
CA GLY A 398 48.88 -18.59 -9.84
C GLY A 398 48.32 -17.56 -8.85
N GLU A 399 49.01 -16.42 -8.68
CA GLU A 399 48.52 -15.31 -7.84
C GLU A 399 47.36 -14.56 -8.50
N LEU A 400 47.43 -14.28 -9.81
CA LEU A 400 46.29 -13.76 -10.59
C LEU A 400 45.06 -14.68 -10.52
N GLN A 401 45.25 -16.00 -10.57
CA GLN A 401 44.15 -16.96 -10.46
C GLN A 401 43.53 -16.98 -9.07
N ARG A 402 44.31 -16.77 -7.99
CA ARG A 402 43.78 -16.54 -6.64
C ARG A 402 43.00 -15.23 -6.55
N LEU A 403 43.56 -14.13 -7.05
CA LEU A 403 42.91 -12.81 -7.04
C LEU A 403 41.59 -12.81 -7.81
N TYR A 404 41.54 -13.46 -8.98
CA TYR A 404 40.31 -13.64 -9.76
C TYR A 404 39.26 -14.50 -9.02
N SER A 405 39.68 -15.50 -8.25
CA SER A 405 38.79 -16.32 -7.42
C SER A 405 38.22 -15.50 -6.25
N SER A 406 39.06 -14.74 -5.54
CA SER A 406 38.64 -13.84 -4.47
C SER A 406 37.72 -12.71 -4.98
N TRP A 407 38.00 -12.17 -6.17
CA TRP A 407 37.12 -11.18 -6.81
C TRP A 407 35.75 -11.77 -7.16
N ARG A 408 35.67 -13.04 -7.57
CA ARG A 408 34.39 -13.73 -7.77
C ARG A 408 33.62 -13.91 -6.47
N GLU A 409 34.29 -14.29 -5.38
CA GLU A 409 33.67 -14.42 -4.05
C GLU A 409 33.13 -13.06 -3.55
N LEU A 410 33.90 -11.98 -3.72
CA LEU A 410 33.46 -10.61 -3.42
C LEU A 410 32.27 -10.19 -4.30
N SER A 411 32.32 -10.46 -5.60
CA SER A 411 31.20 -10.16 -6.52
C SER A 411 29.93 -10.98 -6.22
N GLN A 412 30.06 -12.16 -5.63
CA GLN A 412 28.92 -12.94 -5.15
C GLN A 412 28.37 -12.38 -3.84
N ARG A 413 29.26 -11.98 -2.91
CA ARG A 413 28.88 -11.30 -1.66
C ARG A 413 28.14 -9.98 -1.92
N ASP A 414 28.56 -9.21 -2.93
CA ASP A 414 27.85 -8.00 -3.39
C ASP A 414 26.44 -8.31 -3.92
N GLN A 415 26.22 -9.46 -4.57
CA GLN A 415 24.88 -9.88 -5.02
C GLN A 415 23.98 -10.32 -3.85
N GLU A 416 24.54 -11.03 -2.86
CA GLU A 416 23.84 -11.38 -1.62
C GLU A 416 23.38 -10.12 -0.88
N LEU A 417 24.29 -9.15 -0.69
CA LEU A 417 24.00 -7.85 -0.08
C LEU A 417 23.01 -7.01 -0.92
N TYR A 418 22.98 -7.17 -2.25
CA TYR A 418 21.99 -6.52 -3.11
C TYR A 418 20.58 -7.05 -2.83
N HIS A 419 20.41 -8.36 -2.72
CA HIS A 419 19.10 -8.96 -2.45
C HIS A 419 18.62 -8.74 -1.00
N GLU A 420 19.53 -8.76 -0.02
CA GLU A 420 19.22 -8.38 1.37
C GLU A 420 18.69 -6.93 1.44
N LYS A 421 19.31 -6.02 0.69
CA LYS A 421 18.87 -4.63 0.51
C LYS A 421 17.53 -4.50 -0.25
N GLU A 422 17.24 -5.38 -1.20
CA GLU A 422 15.91 -5.42 -1.85
C GLU A 422 14.81 -5.85 -0.86
N SER A 423 15.08 -6.85 0.00
CA SER A 423 14.16 -7.26 1.07
C SER A 423 13.91 -6.11 2.05
N LEU A 424 14.96 -5.48 2.56
CA LEU A 424 14.84 -4.35 3.50
C LEU A 424 14.14 -3.14 2.89
N ASN A 425 14.27 -2.89 1.58
CA ASN A 425 13.47 -1.87 0.89
C ASN A 425 11.98 -2.24 0.87
N HIS A 426 11.64 -3.51 0.63
CA HIS A 426 10.26 -3.98 0.62
C HIS A 426 9.61 -3.86 2.01
N ASP A 427 10.31 -4.27 3.07
CA ASP A 427 9.86 -4.10 4.45
C ASP A 427 9.63 -2.63 4.80
N LEU A 428 10.49 -1.73 4.29
CA LEU A 428 10.38 -0.29 4.48
C LEU A 428 9.22 0.33 3.67
N GLU A 429 8.94 -0.16 2.46
CA GLU A 429 7.70 0.17 1.71
C GLU A 429 6.44 -0.27 2.48
N VAL A 430 6.44 -1.48 3.05
CA VAL A 430 5.33 -2.02 3.88
C VAL A 430 5.13 -1.20 5.16
N LEU A 431 6.21 -0.80 5.84
CA LEU A 431 6.15 0.08 7.01
C LEU A 431 5.67 1.51 6.65
N GLN A 432 6.07 2.05 5.51
CA GLN A 432 5.53 3.33 5.02
C GLN A 432 4.03 3.25 4.69
N ALA A 433 3.58 2.17 4.04
CA ALA A 433 2.16 1.92 3.80
C ALA A 433 1.38 1.90 5.13
N ASN A 434 1.82 1.10 6.10
CA ASN A 434 1.26 1.05 7.47
C ASN A 434 1.23 2.43 8.15
N ALA A 435 2.30 3.22 8.04
CA ALA A 435 2.37 4.56 8.62
C ALA A 435 1.39 5.53 7.95
N THR A 436 1.24 5.47 6.62
CA THR A 436 0.23 6.29 5.92
C THR A 436 -1.19 5.86 6.24
N GLU A 437 -1.48 4.57 6.38
CA GLU A 437 -2.79 4.07 6.81
C GLU A 437 -3.13 4.58 8.22
N LYS A 438 -2.21 4.41 9.20
CA LYS A 438 -2.37 4.95 10.56
C LYS A 438 -2.55 6.47 10.58
N LEU A 439 -1.84 7.22 9.72
CA LEU A 439 -2.06 8.66 9.56
C LEU A 439 -3.44 8.99 8.99
N THR A 440 -3.97 8.23 8.01
CA THR A 440 -5.34 8.42 7.53
C THR A 440 -6.39 8.07 8.58
N LEU A 441 -6.17 7.04 9.39
CA LEU A 441 -7.03 6.69 10.53
C LEU A 441 -7.06 7.81 11.57
N VAL A 442 -5.90 8.38 11.94
CA VAL A 442 -5.82 9.54 12.84
C VAL A 442 -6.49 10.77 12.24
N HIS A 443 -6.31 11.04 10.94
CA HIS A 443 -6.98 12.15 10.25
C HIS A 443 -8.51 11.98 10.23
N ASN A 444 -9.00 10.77 9.89
CA ASN A 444 -10.42 10.44 9.89
C ASN A 444 -11.03 10.55 11.30
N ALA A 445 -10.33 10.06 12.33
CA ALA A 445 -10.75 10.18 13.72
C ALA A 445 -10.78 11.66 14.19
N THR A 446 -9.80 12.47 13.77
CA THR A 446 -9.76 13.91 14.06
C THR A 446 -10.93 14.64 13.40
N THR A 447 -11.23 14.33 12.13
CA THR A 447 -12.36 14.91 11.40
C THR A 447 -13.69 14.51 12.01
N ALA A 448 -13.87 13.23 12.38
CA ALA A 448 -15.05 12.76 13.10
C ALA A 448 -15.20 13.46 14.47
N TRP A 449 -14.11 13.72 15.19
CA TRP A 449 -14.15 14.46 16.46
C TRP A 449 -14.54 15.94 16.27
N VAL A 450 -14.17 16.55 15.15
CA VAL A 450 -14.61 17.91 14.77
C VAL A 450 -16.12 17.94 14.45
N GLU A 451 -16.66 16.96 13.75
CA GLU A 451 -18.11 16.88 13.51
C GLU A 451 -18.89 16.59 14.80
N VAL A 452 -18.45 15.64 15.64
CA VAL A 452 -19.04 15.39 16.97
C VAL A 452 -18.98 16.64 17.86
N ARG A 453 -17.93 17.46 17.73
CA ARG A 453 -17.84 18.76 18.42
C ARG A 453 -18.87 19.76 17.89
N LYS A 454 -19.07 19.88 16.57
CA LYS A 454 -20.12 20.72 15.98
C LYS A 454 -21.52 20.26 16.40
N GLU A 455 -21.77 18.95 16.42
CA GLU A 455 -23.04 18.39 16.94
C GLU A 455 -23.23 18.73 18.42
N ALA A 456 -22.19 18.61 19.26
CA ALA A 456 -22.25 18.99 20.67
C ALA A 456 -22.43 20.50 20.89
N GLU A 457 -21.91 21.35 19.99
CA GLU A 457 -22.12 22.81 20.02
C GLU A 457 -23.53 23.18 19.51
N MET A 458 -24.05 22.50 18.48
CA MET A 458 -25.44 22.62 18.01
C MET A 458 -26.45 22.16 19.06
N LEU A 459 -26.22 21.03 19.71
CA LEU A 459 -27.07 20.50 20.80
C LEU A 459 -27.05 21.41 22.03
N ARG A 460 -25.91 22.08 22.34
CA ARG A 460 -25.86 23.12 23.38
C ARG A 460 -26.69 24.35 23.00
N GLN A 461 -26.67 24.76 21.74
CA GLN A 461 -27.48 25.89 21.28
C GLN A 461 -28.97 25.55 21.32
N GLN A 462 -29.37 24.36 20.83
CA GLN A 462 -30.75 23.86 20.95
C GLN A 462 -31.19 23.72 22.42
N LEU A 463 -30.29 23.31 23.32
CA LEU A 463 -30.57 23.25 24.76
C LEU A 463 -30.77 24.65 25.37
N ALA A 464 -29.99 25.66 24.95
CA ALA A 464 -30.15 27.04 25.38
C ALA A 464 -31.45 27.68 24.85
N GLU A 465 -31.80 27.38 23.60
CA GLU A 465 -33.09 27.77 22.99
C GLU A 465 -34.26 27.12 23.73
N ALA A 466 -34.21 25.80 23.99
CA ALA A 466 -35.22 25.08 24.78
C ALA A 466 -35.30 25.56 26.24
N GLN A 467 -34.19 25.99 26.85
CA GLN A 467 -34.19 26.61 28.18
C GLN A 467 -34.87 27.99 28.16
N SER A 468 -34.67 28.78 27.09
CA SER A 468 -35.39 30.04 26.88
C SER A 468 -36.90 29.81 26.69
N GLU A 469 -37.28 28.79 25.92
CA GLU A 469 -38.68 28.39 25.77
C GLU A 469 -39.30 27.91 27.09
N ALA A 470 -38.56 27.13 27.89
CA ALA A 470 -38.99 26.67 29.21
C ALA A 470 -39.22 27.85 30.19
N LEU A 471 -38.37 28.87 30.17
CA LEU A 471 -38.58 30.11 30.92
C LEU A 471 -39.82 30.87 30.42
N SER A 472 -40.12 30.83 29.11
CA SER A 472 -41.38 31.41 28.59
C SER A 472 -42.63 30.62 29.07
N LEU A 473 -42.53 29.29 29.10
CA LEU A 473 -43.56 28.39 29.65
C LEU A 473 -43.77 28.58 31.16
N GLN A 474 -42.73 28.95 31.92
CA GLN A 474 -42.86 29.30 33.33
C GLN A 474 -43.75 30.55 33.53
N SER A 475 -43.70 31.53 32.61
CA SER A 475 -44.64 32.66 32.60
C SER A 475 -46.08 32.23 32.27
N VAL A 476 -46.25 31.22 31.41
CA VAL A 476 -47.57 30.63 31.12
C VAL A 476 -48.10 29.86 32.34
N GLN A 477 -47.25 29.13 33.07
CA GLN A 477 -47.63 28.47 34.33
C GLN A 477 -48.06 29.47 35.41
N GLN A 478 -47.36 30.61 35.56
CA GLN A 478 -47.79 31.68 36.48
C GLN A 478 -49.18 32.24 36.11
N LYS A 479 -49.43 32.50 34.82
CA LYS A 479 -50.74 32.95 34.33
C LYS A 479 -51.82 31.89 34.53
N MET A 480 -51.49 30.62 34.36
CA MET A 480 -52.38 29.47 34.60
C MET A 480 -52.69 29.28 36.09
N GLY A 481 -51.73 29.52 36.98
CA GLY A 481 -51.95 29.55 38.44
C GLY A 481 -52.92 30.66 38.86
N LEU A 482 -52.77 31.87 38.30
CA LEU A 482 -53.70 32.99 38.50
C LEU A 482 -55.12 32.68 37.96
N LEU A 483 -55.20 31.98 36.82
CA LEU A 483 -56.47 31.49 36.27
C LEU A 483 -57.12 30.45 37.17
N ASN A 484 -56.36 29.45 37.66
CA ASN A 484 -56.87 28.43 38.58
C ASN A 484 -57.35 29.05 39.90
N ALA A 485 -56.60 29.99 40.48
CA ALA A 485 -57.04 30.73 41.66
C ALA A 485 -58.36 31.48 41.43
N ARG A 486 -58.56 32.06 40.23
CA ARG A 486 -59.82 32.70 39.83
C ARG A 486 -60.96 31.70 39.61
N VAL A 487 -60.67 30.51 39.08
CA VAL A 487 -61.66 29.40 38.97
C VAL A 487 -62.09 28.90 40.34
N PHE A 488 -61.16 28.65 41.27
CA PHE A 488 -61.49 28.29 42.65
C PHE A 488 -62.31 29.38 43.37
N HIS A 489 -62.00 30.66 43.13
CA HIS A 489 -62.79 31.76 43.68
C HIS A 489 -64.23 31.78 43.14
N LEU A 490 -64.42 31.52 41.84
CA LEU A 490 -65.74 31.42 41.22
C LEU A 490 -66.51 30.18 41.71
N GLN A 491 -65.84 29.03 41.88
CA GLN A 491 -66.46 27.84 42.45
C GLN A 491 -66.95 28.10 43.88
N ALA A 492 -66.13 28.73 44.73
CA ALA A 492 -66.53 29.09 46.09
C ALA A 492 -67.68 30.12 46.17
N ILE A 493 -67.97 30.86 45.08
CA ILE A 493 -69.16 31.70 44.93
C ILE A 493 -70.37 30.84 44.55
N ILE A 494 -70.22 29.91 43.61
CA ILE A 494 -71.26 28.95 43.21
C ILE A 494 -71.68 28.09 44.42
N ASP A 495 -70.73 27.51 45.16
CA ASP A 495 -71.00 26.66 46.33
C ASP A 495 -71.79 27.43 47.42
N ARG A 496 -71.50 28.73 47.59
CA ARG A 496 -72.26 29.63 48.48
C ARG A 496 -73.67 29.92 47.97
N GLN A 497 -73.85 30.11 46.66
CA GLN A 497 -75.16 30.29 46.05
C GLN A 497 -75.99 29.01 46.15
N GLU A 498 -75.40 27.83 45.92
CA GLU A 498 -76.06 26.54 46.15
C GLU A 498 -76.43 26.33 47.62
N ALA A 499 -75.55 26.67 48.56
CA ALA A 499 -75.86 26.60 49.99
C ALA A 499 -77.04 27.52 50.36
N CYS A 500 -77.08 28.74 49.83
CA CYS A 500 -78.20 29.67 50.02
C CYS A 500 -79.50 29.14 49.40
N ILE A 501 -79.46 28.58 48.19
CA ILE A 501 -80.62 27.94 47.54
C ILE A 501 -81.09 26.72 48.33
N ARG A 502 -80.17 25.97 48.94
CA ARG A 502 -80.47 24.79 49.77
C ARG A 502 -81.12 25.20 51.10
N ASP A 503 -80.63 26.26 51.73
CA ASP A 503 -81.23 26.86 52.93
C ASP A 503 -82.63 27.42 52.65
N LEU A 504 -82.80 28.19 51.57
CA LEU A 504 -84.12 28.68 51.14
C LEU A 504 -85.11 27.54 50.83
N ARG A 505 -84.64 26.41 50.27
CA ARG A 505 -85.46 25.20 50.11
C ARG A 505 -85.80 24.55 51.45
N GLY A 506 -84.89 24.58 52.43
CA GLY A 506 -85.13 24.16 53.81
C GLY A 506 -86.20 25.02 54.48
N GLN A 507 -86.05 26.35 54.44
CA GLN A 507 -87.03 27.30 54.96
C GLN A 507 -88.42 27.15 54.29
N LEU A 508 -88.46 26.88 52.98
CA LEU A 508 -89.70 26.62 52.25
C LEU A 508 -90.35 25.28 52.65
N ALA A 509 -89.54 24.24 52.90
CA ALA A 509 -90.02 22.95 53.40
C ALA A 509 -90.52 23.06 54.85
N GLU A 510 -89.84 23.82 55.71
CA GLU A 510 -90.32 24.15 57.06
C GLU A 510 -91.62 24.96 57.01
N ALA A 511 -91.73 25.96 56.14
CA ALA A 511 -92.97 26.72 55.96
C ALA A 511 -94.12 25.81 55.50
N GLY A 512 -93.87 24.92 54.53
CA GLY A 512 -94.83 23.91 54.10
C GLY A 512 -95.23 22.94 55.21
N GLN A 513 -94.29 22.53 56.06
CA GLN A 513 -94.57 21.67 57.21
C GLN A 513 -95.36 22.42 58.29
N ARG A 514 -95.03 23.67 58.61
CA ARG A 514 -95.80 24.51 59.54
C ARG A 514 -97.24 24.76 59.05
N ILE A 515 -97.43 24.94 57.73
CA ILE A 515 -98.77 25.03 57.11
C ILE A 515 -99.51 23.69 57.26
N LYS A 516 -98.82 22.56 57.09
CA LYS A 516 -99.39 21.22 57.24
C LYS A 516 -99.74 20.89 58.70
N ASP A 517 -98.93 21.32 59.65
CA ASP A 517 -99.16 21.16 61.09
C ASP A 517 -100.29 22.08 61.57
N SER A 518 -100.36 23.32 61.04
CA SER A 518 -101.51 24.23 61.23
C SER A 518 -102.80 23.68 60.63
N ALA A 519 -102.74 23.07 59.44
CA ALA A 519 -103.89 22.39 58.85
C ALA A 519 -104.30 21.15 59.67
N ALA A 520 -103.35 20.47 60.32
CA ALA A 520 -103.63 19.36 61.22
C ALA A 520 -104.26 19.83 62.54
N THR A 521 -103.81 20.94 63.15
CA THR A 521 -104.49 21.51 64.33
C THR A 521 -105.89 22.01 63.99
N HIS A 522 -106.07 22.73 62.88
CA HIS A 522 -107.41 23.11 62.42
C HIS A 522 -108.29 21.89 62.09
N ALA A 523 -107.73 20.79 61.57
CA ALA A 523 -108.49 19.54 61.41
C ALA A 523 -108.91 18.93 62.76
N THR A 524 -108.09 19.02 63.80
CA THR A 524 -108.49 18.58 65.16
C THR A 524 -109.49 19.53 65.83
N GLU A 525 -109.41 20.84 65.59
CA GLU A 525 -110.42 21.82 66.04
C GLU A 525 -111.77 21.58 65.34
N ILE A 526 -111.76 21.33 64.02
CA ILE A 526 -112.94 20.94 63.25
C ILE A 526 -113.50 19.60 63.75
N ALA A 527 -112.66 18.62 64.07
CA ALA A 527 -113.10 17.36 64.67
C ALA A 527 -113.77 17.57 66.05
N ALA A 528 -113.18 18.41 66.91
CA ALA A 528 -113.76 18.75 68.21
C ALA A 528 -115.10 19.50 68.06
N HIS A 529 -115.23 20.41 67.08
CA HIS A 529 -116.50 21.06 66.78
C HIS A 529 -117.53 20.11 66.16
N ILE A 530 -117.12 19.10 65.40
CA ILE A 530 -118.02 18.03 64.91
C ILE A 530 -118.50 17.15 66.07
N GLU A 531 -117.65 16.84 67.04
CA GLU A 531 -118.03 16.09 68.25
C GLU A 531 -118.97 16.92 69.14
N GLN A 532 -118.68 18.20 69.34
CA GLN A 532 -119.54 19.16 70.03
C GLN A 532 -120.89 19.36 69.32
N ALA A 533 -120.92 19.36 67.99
CA ALA A 533 -122.14 19.37 67.19
C ALA A 533 -122.90 18.03 67.26
N ALA A 534 -122.20 16.89 67.41
CA ALA A 534 -122.83 15.60 67.63
C ALA A 534 -123.50 15.51 69.01
N ASP A 535 -122.93 16.11 70.06
CA ASP A 535 -123.58 16.23 71.37
C ASP A 535 -124.79 17.19 71.33
N ALA A 536 -124.68 18.31 70.62
CA ALA A 536 -125.85 19.17 70.34
C ALA A 536 -126.95 18.39 69.58
N GLN A 537 -126.57 17.55 68.61
CA GLN A 537 -127.51 16.71 67.86
C GLN A 537 -128.15 15.61 68.72
N ARG A 538 -127.40 14.95 69.62
CA ARG A 538 -127.96 14.03 70.63
C ARG A 538 -129.02 14.73 71.49
N THR A 539 -128.75 15.96 71.89
CA THR A 539 -129.69 16.79 72.67
C THR A 539 -130.95 17.14 71.86
N ILE A 540 -130.78 17.50 70.57
CA ILE A 540 -131.88 17.76 69.64
C ILE A 540 -132.73 16.51 69.40
N ASP A 541 -132.11 15.33 69.24
CA ASP A 541 -132.84 14.09 69.00
C ASP A 541 -133.52 13.56 70.28
N GLN A 542 -132.97 13.83 71.47
CA GLN A 542 -133.66 13.60 72.74
C GLN A 542 -134.88 14.54 72.91
N ILE A 543 -134.75 15.83 72.57
CA ILE A 543 -135.88 16.78 72.53
C ILE A 543 -136.92 16.33 71.48
N ARG A 544 -136.51 15.82 70.32
CA ARG A 544 -137.42 15.23 69.33
C ARG A 544 -138.12 13.98 69.85
N GLN A 545 -137.46 13.18 70.68
CA GLN A 545 -138.07 12.00 71.29
C GLN A 545 -139.10 12.40 72.34
N GLU A 546 -138.85 13.43 73.16
CA GLU A 546 -139.85 14.01 74.08
C GLU A 546 -141.02 14.66 73.32
N VAL A 547 -140.76 15.37 72.22
CA VAL A 547 -141.79 15.93 71.33
C VAL A 547 -142.60 14.84 70.63
N ASN A 548 -141.97 13.71 70.25
CA ASN A 548 -142.67 12.55 69.70
C ASN A 548 -143.49 11.81 70.77
N ASP A 549 -143.03 11.72 72.01
CA ASP A 549 -143.81 11.14 73.12
C ASP A 549 -145.00 12.02 73.50
N LEU A 550 -144.88 13.35 73.41
CA LEU A 550 -145.99 14.30 73.58
C LEU A 550 -146.93 14.27 72.36
N GLY A 551 -146.39 14.17 71.15
CA GLY A 551 -147.13 13.99 69.91
C GLY A 551 -147.91 12.67 69.88
N GLN A 552 -147.34 11.58 70.40
CA GLN A 552 -148.01 10.30 70.54
C GLN A 552 -149.07 10.34 71.64
N LYS A 553 -148.86 11.05 72.76
CA LYS A 553 -149.92 11.27 73.78
C LYS A 553 -151.09 12.11 73.26
N LEU A 554 -150.84 13.09 72.39
CA LEU A 554 -151.90 13.79 71.65
C LEU A 554 -152.60 12.83 70.67
N LYS A 555 -151.82 12.12 69.86
CA LYS A 555 -152.32 11.16 68.88
C LYS A 555 -153.09 10.01 69.52
N ASP A 556 -152.75 9.54 70.71
CA ASP A 556 -153.50 8.51 71.43
C ASP A 556 -154.90 9.02 71.86
N ARG A 557 -155.07 10.34 72.07
CA ARG A 557 -156.39 10.96 72.31
C ARG A 557 -157.16 11.15 71.00
N ASP A 558 -156.50 11.60 69.95
CA ASP A 558 -157.10 11.76 68.62
C ASP A 558 -157.47 10.39 68.02
N ASP A 559 -156.67 9.35 68.25
CA ASP A 559 -156.93 7.96 67.88
C ASP A 559 -158.02 7.34 68.78
N GLU A 560 -158.20 7.77 70.04
CA GLU A 560 -159.36 7.35 70.86
C GLU A 560 -160.67 7.97 70.34
N ILE A 561 -160.63 9.23 69.90
CA ILE A 561 -161.73 9.89 69.17
C ILE A 561 -161.97 9.20 67.81
N ALA A 562 -160.90 8.84 67.07
CA ALA A 562 -161.01 8.15 65.79
C ALA A 562 -161.53 6.71 65.94
N ARG A 563 -161.14 5.97 66.99
CA ARG A 563 -161.66 4.61 67.27
C ARG A 563 -163.17 4.61 67.46
N LEU A 564 -163.74 5.65 68.09
CA LEU A 564 -165.20 5.85 68.19
C LEU A 564 -165.88 6.14 66.83
N CYS A 565 -165.17 6.78 65.89
CA CYS A 565 -165.67 7.06 64.55
C CYS A 565 -165.45 5.91 63.54
N GLN A 566 -164.40 5.11 63.73
CA GLN A 566 -163.91 4.16 62.72
C GLN A 566 -164.25 2.69 63.01
N TRP A 567 -164.79 2.37 64.19
CA TRP A 567 -165.50 1.09 64.44
C TRP A 567 -166.72 0.89 63.52
N VAL A 568 -167.27 1.99 62.96
CA VAL A 568 -168.39 1.97 62.01
C VAL A 568 -167.94 1.66 60.57
N SER A 569 -166.70 2.03 60.19
CA SER A 569 -166.19 1.93 58.82
C SER A 569 -165.42 0.62 58.59
N ASN A 570 -166.16 -0.47 58.72
CA ASN A 570 -165.74 -1.87 58.59
C ASN A 570 -164.86 -2.19 57.36
N SER A 571 -163.91 -3.11 57.59
CA SER A 571 -163.53 -4.20 56.67
C SER A 571 -163.13 -3.87 55.22
N ALA A 572 -161.83 -3.65 55.00
CA ALA A 572 -161.12 -4.20 53.85
C ALA A 572 -159.63 -4.43 54.16
N GLU A 573 -159.20 -5.68 53.96
CA GLU A 573 -157.93 -6.21 53.38
C GLU A 573 -156.65 -5.32 53.28
N ALA A 574 -155.42 -5.84 53.31
CA ALA A 574 -154.80 -7.07 53.86
C ALA A 574 -153.27 -7.07 53.54
N SER A 575 -152.49 -7.85 54.29
CA SER A 575 -151.27 -8.57 53.86
C SER A 575 -149.98 -7.86 53.35
N LEU A 576 -148.92 -8.05 54.15
CA LEU A 576 -147.57 -8.56 53.76
C LEU A 576 -146.61 -7.69 52.92
N GLN A 577 -145.29 -7.97 52.79
CA GLN A 577 -144.22 -8.32 53.77
C GLN A 577 -142.81 -8.10 53.07
N PRO A 578 -141.61 -8.67 53.41
CA PRO A 578 -140.41 -7.82 53.62
C PRO A 578 -139.09 -8.27 52.92
N GLN A 579 -137.95 -7.73 53.41
CA GLN A 579 -136.54 -8.22 53.28
C GLN A 579 -135.85 -7.97 51.90
N SER A 580 -134.51 -7.96 51.76
CA SER A 580 -133.42 -8.51 52.59
C SER A 580 -132.08 -7.70 52.53
N ALA A 581 -131.23 -7.82 53.58
CA ALA A 581 -129.77 -8.14 53.60
C ALA A 581 -128.75 -7.48 52.59
N SER A 582 -127.42 -7.32 52.82
CA SER A 582 -126.43 -7.46 53.94
C SER A 582 -124.99 -7.18 53.37
N GLN A 583 -123.84 -7.02 54.05
CA GLN A 583 -123.36 -6.69 55.42
C GLN A 583 -121.79 -6.49 55.40
N ILE A 584 -121.20 -5.74 56.35
CA ILE A 584 -119.85 -5.93 56.99
C ILE A 584 -118.57 -5.86 56.08
N ALA A 585 -117.62 -4.91 56.19
CA ALA A 585 -116.46 -4.74 57.13
C ALA A 585 -115.28 -5.75 56.93
N GLN A 586 -113.99 -5.59 57.34
CA GLN A 586 -113.26 -4.61 58.19
C GLN A 586 -111.68 -4.76 58.07
N ALA A 587 -110.90 -3.72 58.45
CA ALA A 587 -109.48 -3.73 58.96
C ALA A 587 -108.23 -4.13 58.10
N GLY A 588 -107.01 -3.77 58.60
CA GLY A 588 -105.62 -4.05 58.07
C GLY A 588 -104.76 -4.91 59.04
N PRO A 589 -103.44 -4.69 59.35
CA PRO A 589 -102.38 -3.77 58.82
C PRO A 589 -100.88 -4.33 58.79
N SER A 590 -99.86 -3.45 58.60
CA SER A 590 -98.46 -3.46 59.20
C SER A 590 -97.18 -4.19 58.64
N GLN A 591 -96.10 -3.38 58.42
CA GLN A 591 -94.67 -3.47 58.92
C GLN A 591 -93.43 -4.23 58.28
N THR A 592 -92.27 -3.53 58.30
CA THR A 592 -90.84 -3.91 58.70
C THR A 592 -89.66 -4.43 57.78
N THR A 593 -88.52 -3.68 57.82
CA THR A 593 -87.05 -4.03 58.03
C THR A 593 -86.00 -4.60 57.00
N ASN A 594 -84.84 -3.89 56.93
CA ASN A 594 -83.38 -4.27 57.04
C ASN A 594 -82.56 -5.21 56.08
N GLY A 595 -81.27 -4.83 55.78
CA GLY A 595 -80.09 -5.69 56.13
C GLY A 595 -78.90 -6.02 55.16
N SER A 596 -77.81 -5.23 55.16
CA SER A 596 -76.34 -5.54 55.20
C SER A 596 -75.55 -6.67 54.43
N SER A 597 -74.28 -6.34 54.07
CA SER A 597 -73.02 -7.19 54.09
C SER A 597 -72.72 -8.27 52.98
N SER A 598 -71.47 -8.78 52.71
CA SER A 598 -70.05 -8.32 52.91
C SER A 598 -68.95 -9.29 52.30
N ILE A 599 -67.67 -8.85 52.23
CA ILE A 599 -66.38 -9.60 52.54
C ILE A 599 -65.59 -10.53 51.52
N SER A 600 -64.36 -10.11 51.11
CA SER A 600 -63.00 -10.77 51.22
C SER A 600 -62.27 -11.77 50.24
N ILE A 601 -60.97 -11.45 49.94
CA ILE A 601 -59.68 -12.23 50.18
C ILE A 601 -58.78 -12.95 49.08
N ARG A 602 -57.54 -12.40 48.88
CA ARG A 602 -56.12 -12.96 48.74
C ARG A 602 -55.48 -13.76 47.54
N ARG A 603 -54.30 -13.20 47.08
CA ARG A 603 -52.91 -13.78 46.86
C ARG A 603 -52.50 -14.71 45.66
N SER A 604 -51.36 -14.42 44.96
CA SER A 604 -50.03 -15.15 45.05
C SER A 604 -49.10 -15.26 43.77
N SER A 605 -47.86 -14.69 43.84
CA SER A 605 -46.51 -15.23 43.46
C SER A 605 -45.94 -15.58 42.02
N ARG A 606 -44.81 -14.89 41.65
CA ARG A 606 -43.47 -15.33 41.08
C ARG A 606 -43.27 -16.26 39.84
N LYS A 607 -42.30 -15.91 38.95
CA LYS A 607 -41.17 -16.80 38.45
C LYS A 607 -39.99 -16.07 37.71
N ARG A 608 -39.04 -16.78 37.03
CA ARG A 608 -37.56 -16.49 36.94
C ARG A 608 -36.79 -17.13 35.74
N THR A 609 -35.69 -16.50 35.26
CA THR A 609 -34.51 -16.98 34.44
C THR A 609 -33.39 -15.90 34.48
N LYS A 610 -32.06 -16.02 34.18
CA LYS A 610 -31.03 -17.05 33.79
C LYS A 610 -30.76 -17.42 32.30
N VAL A 611 -29.53 -17.16 31.80
CA VAL A 611 -28.65 -17.93 30.84
C VAL A 611 -27.24 -17.26 30.72
N GLU A 612 -26.18 -18.00 30.36
CA GLU A 612 -24.72 -17.62 30.29
C GLU A 612 -24.04 -18.26 29.02
N VAL A 613 -22.73 -18.28 28.65
CA VAL A 613 -21.37 -18.08 29.27
C VAL A 613 -20.24 -18.02 28.16
N ILE A 614 -18.93 -17.80 28.50
CA ILE A 614 -17.66 -18.08 27.69
C ILE A 614 -17.27 -17.10 26.54
N SER A 615 -16.00 -16.89 26.10
CA SER A 615 -14.64 -16.82 26.75
C SER A 615 -13.48 -16.42 25.77
N ASP A 616 -12.44 -15.75 26.31
CA ASP A 616 -10.95 -15.86 26.14
C ASP A 616 -10.15 -16.01 24.80
N SER A 617 -8.99 -15.32 24.70
CA SER A 617 -7.74 -15.70 23.96
C SER A 617 -6.55 -14.73 24.25
N GLU A 618 -5.30 -15.11 23.94
CA GLU A 618 -4.05 -14.61 24.61
C GLU A 618 -3.01 -13.84 23.72
N GLU A 619 -1.75 -13.79 24.18
CA GLU A 619 -0.61 -12.90 23.85
C GLU A 619 0.18 -13.24 22.54
N GLU A 620 1.09 -12.34 22.10
CA GLU A 620 2.48 -12.70 21.74
C GLU A 620 3.44 -11.48 21.65
N ASP A 621 4.74 -11.73 21.88
CA ASP A 621 5.85 -10.75 21.97
C ASP A 621 6.87 -10.92 20.82
N VAL A 622 7.36 -9.82 20.20
CA VAL A 622 8.58 -9.82 19.36
C VAL A 622 9.36 -8.49 19.52
N ALA A 623 10.70 -8.55 19.57
CA ALA A 623 11.56 -7.43 19.95
C ALA A 623 12.51 -6.91 18.85
N CYS A 624 12.69 -5.58 18.85
CA CYS A 624 13.92 -4.79 18.61
C CYS A 624 14.83 -5.08 17.39
N ILE A 625 15.09 -4.03 16.57
CA ILE A 625 16.42 -3.57 16.06
C ILE A 625 16.24 -2.22 15.33
N SER A 626 17.28 -1.39 15.23
CA SER A 626 17.25 -0.02 14.68
C SER A 626 18.18 0.21 13.48
N SER A 627 17.76 1.01 12.47
CA SER A 627 18.56 1.35 11.26
C SER A 627 18.12 2.67 10.56
N ILE A 628 18.86 3.16 9.54
CA ILE A 628 18.73 4.52 8.96
C ILE A 628 19.20 4.64 7.50
N PRO A 629 18.94 5.77 6.80
CA PRO A 629 19.30 5.94 5.40
C PRO A 629 20.63 6.69 5.14
N SER A 630 21.14 6.50 3.93
CA SER A 630 21.80 7.58 3.18
C SER A 630 21.45 7.56 1.68
N SER A 631 21.67 8.69 1.04
CA SER A 631 21.52 8.98 -0.41
C SER A 631 22.41 8.10 -1.29
N ALA A 632 22.19 7.89 -2.60
CA ALA A 632 21.07 8.07 -3.56
C ALA A 632 21.62 7.69 -4.98
N ARG A 633 20.87 7.39 -6.05
CA ARG A 633 19.46 6.99 -6.29
C ARG A 633 19.36 6.46 -7.74
N ILE A 634 18.59 5.40 -7.96
CA ILE A 634 17.58 5.38 -9.04
C ILE A 634 16.22 5.55 -8.33
N SER A 635 15.24 6.21 -8.95
CA SER A 635 14.07 6.72 -8.21
C SER A 635 13.10 5.60 -7.78
N PRO A 636 12.77 5.45 -6.47
CA PRO A 636 11.80 4.44 -5.96
C PRO A 636 10.33 4.61 -6.40
N ILE A 637 10.05 5.41 -7.42
CA ILE A 637 8.68 5.66 -7.91
C ILE A 637 8.20 4.53 -8.84
N LEU A 638 9.10 3.67 -9.31
CA LEU A 638 8.80 2.63 -10.31
C LEU A 638 8.30 1.30 -9.71
N THR A 639 8.64 0.97 -8.47
CA THR A 639 8.24 -0.28 -7.79
C THR A 639 6.74 -0.35 -7.57
N ASN A 640 6.16 0.70 -6.99
CA ASN A 640 4.74 0.83 -6.62
C ASN A 640 3.72 0.60 -7.77
N TYR A 641 4.15 0.61 -9.03
CA TYR A 641 3.28 0.40 -10.20
C TYR A 641 3.50 -0.95 -10.91
N ALA A 642 4.52 -1.72 -10.52
CA ALA A 642 4.86 -2.99 -11.16
C ALA A 642 4.07 -4.16 -10.54
N SER A 643 2.82 -4.35 -10.99
CA SER A 643 2.15 -5.65 -10.82
C SER A 643 2.98 -6.71 -11.56
N PRO A 644 3.40 -7.82 -10.93
CA PRO A 644 4.16 -8.85 -11.62
C PRO A 644 3.32 -9.46 -12.75
N ILE A 645 3.90 -9.50 -13.95
CA ILE A 645 3.26 -10.13 -15.11
C ILE A 645 3.13 -11.64 -14.80
N PRO A 646 1.93 -12.24 -14.90
CA PRO A 646 1.74 -13.66 -14.62
C PRO A 646 2.69 -14.55 -15.43
N GLU A 647 3.30 -15.55 -14.79
CA GLU A 647 4.37 -16.36 -15.41
C GLU A 647 3.93 -17.05 -16.71
N GLY A 648 2.65 -17.43 -16.83
CA GLY A 648 2.09 -17.94 -18.10
C GLY A 648 2.19 -16.92 -19.26
N ARG A 649 1.99 -15.62 -18.98
CA ARG A 649 2.17 -14.52 -19.93
C ARG A 649 3.64 -14.11 -20.13
N LEU A 650 4.51 -14.36 -19.16
CA LEU A 650 5.97 -14.21 -19.34
C LEU A 650 6.55 -15.34 -20.20
N LYS A 651 6.06 -16.57 -20.05
CA LYS A 651 6.47 -17.71 -20.88
C LYS A 651 6.22 -17.46 -22.37
N ILE A 652 5.10 -16.82 -22.73
CA ILE A 652 4.82 -16.40 -24.12
C ILE A 652 5.96 -15.54 -24.71
N PHE A 653 6.68 -14.73 -23.92
CA PHE A 653 7.86 -14.02 -24.43
C PHE A 653 9.08 -14.93 -24.56
N LYS A 654 9.30 -15.85 -23.61
CA LYS A 654 10.38 -16.86 -23.69
C LYS A 654 10.22 -17.70 -24.97
N ASP A 655 9.00 -18.17 -25.24
CA ASP A 655 8.64 -18.98 -26.41
C ASP A 655 8.70 -18.20 -27.75
N LEU A 656 8.58 -16.86 -27.73
CA LEU A 656 8.68 -15.98 -28.91
C LEU A 656 10.08 -15.36 -29.12
N ARG A 657 11.01 -15.56 -28.18
CA ARG A 657 12.40 -15.11 -28.22
C ARG A 657 13.32 -16.20 -28.82
N GLY A 658 12.97 -16.68 -30.01
CA GLY A 658 13.90 -17.47 -30.84
C GLY A 658 15.19 -16.69 -31.15
N GLU A 659 16.26 -17.39 -31.52
CA GLU A 659 17.67 -16.90 -31.60
C GLU A 659 17.79 -15.38 -31.80
N LEU A 660 18.16 -14.70 -30.71
CA LEU A 660 17.97 -13.26 -30.58
C LEU A 660 19.03 -12.50 -31.38
N ASP A 661 18.60 -11.93 -32.51
CA ASP A 661 19.45 -11.17 -33.44
C ASP A 661 20.24 -10.07 -32.70
N ALA A 662 21.51 -9.87 -33.07
CA ALA A 662 22.51 -9.08 -32.35
C ALA A 662 22.24 -7.55 -32.33
N ARG A 663 21.07 -7.12 -32.80
CA ARG A 663 20.63 -5.72 -32.94
C ARG A 663 20.03 -5.11 -31.67
N LEU A 664 20.15 -5.81 -30.54
CA LEU A 664 19.45 -5.50 -29.29
C LEU A 664 20.33 -4.79 -28.24
N THR A 665 21.61 -4.57 -28.53
CA THR A 665 22.51 -3.72 -27.74
C THR A 665 21.81 -2.38 -27.45
N ALA A 666 21.68 -2.05 -26.16
CA ALA A 666 21.08 -0.78 -25.77
C ALA A 666 21.96 0.38 -26.25
N PRO A 667 21.37 1.48 -26.77
CA PRO A 667 22.13 2.71 -26.94
C PRO A 667 22.66 3.14 -25.57
N GLU A 668 23.87 3.67 -25.53
CA GLU A 668 24.39 4.20 -24.28
C GLU A 668 23.53 5.36 -23.78
N PHE A 669 23.32 5.42 -22.47
CA PHE A 669 22.52 6.45 -21.81
C PHE A 669 23.43 7.38 -21.00
N PRO A 670 24.32 8.19 -21.63
CA PRO A 670 25.43 8.88 -20.96
C PRO A 670 25.02 9.91 -19.90
N ALA A 671 23.76 10.39 -19.94
CA ALA A 671 23.16 11.26 -18.93
C ALA A 671 21.95 10.62 -18.23
N GLY A 672 21.84 9.29 -18.29
CA GLY A 672 20.64 8.53 -17.94
C GLY A 672 19.56 8.54 -19.03
N ILE A 673 18.39 8.01 -18.69
CA ILE A 673 17.26 7.87 -19.63
C ILE A 673 16.56 9.24 -19.79
N ALA A 674 16.54 9.75 -21.03
CA ALA A 674 15.89 11.03 -21.34
C ALA A 674 14.37 10.96 -21.13
N HIS A 675 13.84 12.04 -20.55
CA HIS A 675 12.41 12.20 -20.33
C HIS A 675 11.81 13.26 -21.25
N PHE A 676 10.67 12.93 -21.84
CA PHE A 676 9.89 13.78 -22.76
C PHE A 676 8.47 13.98 -22.21
N THR A 677 7.75 15.01 -22.63
CA THR A 677 6.32 15.19 -22.37
C THR A 677 5.46 14.88 -23.59
N LYS A 678 4.16 14.61 -23.39
CA LYS A 678 3.19 14.48 -24.51
C LYS A 678 3.08 15.76 -25.34
N ALA A 679 3.46 16.92 -24.80
CA ALA A 679 3.45 18.18 -25.53
C ALA A 679 4.64 18.29 -26.50
N GLU A 680 5.82 17.87 -26.06
CA GLU A 680 7.08 17.84 -26.83
C GLU A 680 7.05 16.77 -27.93
N LEU A 681 6.63 15.54 -27.61
CA LEU A 681 6.44 14.50 -28.64
C LEU A 681 5.43 14.96 -29.70
N ALA A 682 4.36 15.67 -29.30
CA ALA A 682 3.38 16.21 -30.24
C ALA A 682 3.85 17.46 -31.02
N SER A 683 4.88 18.18 -30.58
CA SER A 683 5.47 19.29 -31.35
C SER A 683 6.51 18.80 -32.36
N VAL A 684 7.30 17.78 -31.99
CA VAL A 684 8.42 17.23 -32.78
C VAL A 684 8.01 16.07 -33.71
N LEU A 685 7.06 15.23 -33.31
CA LEU A 685 6.52 14.14 -34.16
C LEU A 685 5.13 14.50 -34.74
N GLY A 686 4.23 15.01 -33.89
CA GLY A 686 2.86 15.38 -34.28
C GLY A 686 1.79 14.54 -33.58
N GLY A 687 0.56 14.55 -34.11
CA GLY A 687 -0.56 13.78 -33.54
C GLY A 687 -1.34 14.52 -32.44
N ASN A 688 -2.06 13.78 -31.58
CA ASN A 688 -2.95 14.32 -30.55
C ASN A 688 -2.40 14.03 -29.13
N LYS A 689 -2.14 15.10 -28.36
CA LYS A 689 -1.64 15.07 -26.97
C LYS A 689 -2.47 14.22 -26.00
N GLN A 690 -3.77 14.06 -26.21
CA GLN A 690 -4.66 13.38 -25.27
C GLN A 690 -4.71 11.85 -25.46
N SER A 691 -4.32 11.32 -26.63
CA SER A 691 -4.53 9.91 -26.92
C SER A 691 -3.52 8.98 -26.23
N LEU A 692 -3.89 7.71 -26.11
CA LEU A 692 -3.02 6.59 -25.78
C LEU A 692 -2.34 6.05 -27.04
N ILE A 693 -3.14 5.80 -28.08
CA ILE A 693 -2.68 5.42 -29.41
C ILE A 693 -2.66 6.70 -30.26
N ILE A 694 -1.47 7.21 -30.59
CA ILE A 694 -1.31 8.47 -31.31
C ILE A 694 -0.97 8.16 -32.77
N ASN A 695 -1.96 8.31 -33.66
CA ASN A 695 -1.74 8.22 -35.10
C ASN A 695 -1.42 9.62 -35.65
N ILE A 696 -0.37 9.72 -36.46
CA ILE A 696 0.06 10.96 -37.09
C ILE A 696 -0.40 10.91 -38.55
N ALA A 697 -1.51 11.57 -38.86
CA ALA A 697 -2.01 11.66 -40.24
C ALA A 697 -0.93 12.26 -41.16
N LYS A 698 -0.77 11.72 -42.38
CA LYS A 698 0.35 12.06 -43.30
C LYS A 698 0.59 13.58 -43.44
N GLY A 699 -0.45 14.36 -43.71
CA GLY A 699 -0.39 15.83 -43.80
C GLY A 699 -0.13 16.59 -42.49
N LYS A 700 0.03 15.89 -41.36
CA LYS A 700 0.38 16.43 -40.04
C LYS A 700 1.70 15.87 -39.48
N GLN A 701 2.42 15.03 -40.25
CA GLN A 701 3.74 14.52 -39.86
C GLN A 701 4.79 15.65 -39.89
N LYS A 702 5.39 15.89 -38.72
CA LYS A 702 6.53 16.80 -38.53
C LYS A 702 7.78 16.25 -39.22
N LEU A 703 8.78 17.10 -39.43
CA LEU A 703 10.01 16.72 -40.15
C LEU A 703 10.64 15.46 -39.55
N LEU A 704 10.87 15.43 -38.24
CA LEU A 704 11.47 14.27 -37.58
C LEU A 704 10.65 12.98 -37.76
N SER A 705 9.32 13.04 -37.59
CA SER A 705 8.46 11.87 -37.84
C SER A 705 8.49 11.36 -39.30
N ARG A 706 8.73 12.24 -40.28
CA ARG A 706 8.91 11.84 -41.68
C ARG A 706 10.29 11.21 -41.89
N THR A 707 11.35 11.84 -41.38
CA THR A 707 12.73 11.35 -41.50
C THR A 707 12.94 9.97 -40.84
N LEU A 708 12.27 9.72 -39.71
CA LEU A 708 12.34 8.48 -38.93
C LEU A 708 11.26 7.44 -39.29
N GLY A 709 10.42 7.70 -40.30
CA GLY A 709 9.35 6.77 -40.73
C GLY A 709 8.21 6.55 -39.72
N ILE A 710 8.01 7.45 -38.76
CA ILE A 710 7.03 7.30 -37.67
C ILE A 710 5.64 7.75 -38.14
N THR A 711 4.77 6.77 -38.41
CA THR A 711 3.33 6.94 -38.73
C THR A 711 2.46 7.13 -37.49
N GLY A 712 2.90 6.60 -36.35
CA GLY A 712 2.19 6.68 -35.08
C GLY A 712 3.06 6.17 -33.93
N TYR A 713 2.64 6.45 -32.70
CA TYR A 713 3.35 6.06 -31.48
C TYR A 713 2.38 5.76 -30.34
N LEU A 714 2.86 5.07 -29.32
CA LEU A 714 2.08 4.73 -28.12
C LEU A 714 2.56 5.54 -26.92
N CYS A 715 1.63 6.00 -26.08
CA CYS A 715 1.95 6.66 -24.82
C CYS A 715 1.14 6.12 -23.62
N PRO A 716 1.38 4.86 -23.21
CA PRO A 716 0.79 4.28 -22.00
C PRO A 716 1.22 5.03 -20.74
N LYS A 717 0.32 5.05 -19.75
CA LYS A 717 0.66 5.40 -18.37
C LYS A 717 0.85 4.13 -17.56
N LEU A 718 1.90 4.07 -16.76
CA LEU A 718 2.19 2.90 -15.92
C LEU A 718 1.07 2.66 -14.89
N ASN A 719 0.55 3.72 -14.27
CA ASN A 719 -0.61 3.65 -13.35
C ASN A 719 -1.96 3.24 -13.99
N GLN A 720 -2.01 3.05 -15.32
CA GLN A 720 -3.16 2.48 -16.03
C GLN A 720 -2.82 1.14 -16.72
N ASN A 721 -1.54 0.78 -16.77
CA ASN A 721 -0.99 -0.37 -17.50
C ASN A 721 0.23 -0.89 -16.71
N PRO A 722 0.02 -1.53 -15.55
CA PRO A 722 1.10 -1.92 -14.65
C PRO A 722 2.03 -3.00 -15.24
N TRP A 723 1.61 -3.67 -16.32
CA TRP A 723 2.41 -4.65 -17.05
C TRP A 723 3.15 -4.04 -18.26
N CYS A 724 3.11 -2.73 -18.47
CA CYS A 724 3.91 -2.08 -19.50
C CYS A 724 5.42 -2.22 -19.20
N PRO A 725 6.30 -2.08 -20.20
CA PRO A 725 7.74 -2.02 -20.01
C PRO A 725 8.12 -0.97 -18.96
N TYR A 726 8.53 -1.43 -17.77
CA TYR A 726 8.94 -0.57 -16.65
C TYR A 726 10.34 0.01 -16.83
N ALA A 727 11.15 -0.66 -17.66
CA ALA A 727 12.45 -0.20 -18.14
C ALA A 727 12.52 -0.31 -19.68
N PRO A 728 13.36 0.50 -20.34
CA PRO A 728 13.63 0.37 -21.77
C PRO A 728 14.06 -1.05 -22.17
N GLY A 729 13.64 -1.52 -23.36
CA GLY A 729 14.02 -2.82 -23.91
C GLY A 729 13.39 -4.06 -23.25
N ARG A 730 12.43 -3.90 -22.34
CA ARG A 730 11.70 -5.01 -21.69
C ARG A 730 10.39 -5.30 -22.41
N ASP A 731 10.04 -6.57 -22.58
CA ASP A 731 8.69 -6.95 -23.04
C ASP A 731 7.61 -6.57 -22.02
N GLY A 732 6.35 -6.48 -22.46
CA GLY A 732 5.23 -6.19 -21.56
C GLY A 732 3.84 -6.32 -22.19
N TYR A 733 2.82 -5.90 -21.45
CA TYR A 733 1.42 -5.87 -21.89
C TYR A 733 0.78 -4.50 -21.57
N MET A 734 -0.23 -4.12 -22.34
CA MET A 734 -1.04 -2.93 -22.07
C MET A 734 -2.54 -3.22 -22.14
N PHE A 735 -3.31 -2.60 -21.25
CA PHE A 735 -4.74 -2.84 -21.08
C PHE A 735 -5.51 -1.88 -22.01
N VAL A 736 -5.55 -2.22 -23.30
CA VAL A 736 -6.11 -1.34 -24.33
C VAL A 736 -7.10 -2.06 -25.25
N GLY A 737 -8.13 -1.32 -25.65
CA GLY A 737 -9.23 -1.80 -26.46
C GLY A 737 -10.63 -1.39 -25.98
N LEU A 738 -10.74 -0.34 -25.17
CA LEU A 738 -12.03 0.21 -24.74
C LEU A 738 -12.53 1.27 -25.74
N GLY A 739 -13.80 1.17 -26.14
CA GLY A 739 -14.44 2.09 -27.09
C GLY A 739 -13.73 2.12 -28.45
N GLY A 740 -13.62 3.31 -29.06
CA GLY A 740 -13.03 3.49 -30.40
C GLY A 740 -11.54 3.09 -30.53
N ASP A 741 -10.85 2.78 -29.44
CA ASP A 741 -9.48 2.25 -29.48
C ASP A 741 -9.44 0.73 -29.74
N ALA A 742 -10.55 0.01 -29.55
CA ALA A 742 -10.67 -1.43 -29.84
C ALA A 742 -10.32 -1.80 -31.29
N VAL A 743 -10.76 -0.95 -32.23
CA VAL A 743 -10.65 -1.15 -33.68
C VAL A 743 -9.28 -0.71 -34.23
N ARG A 744 -8.48 0.02 -33.44
CA ARG A 744 -7.25 0.69 -33.91
C ARG A 744 -5.99 -0.16 -33.83
N LEU A 745 -6.05 -1.31 -33.18
CA LEU A 745 -4.96 -2.27 -33.03
C LEU A 745 -5.54 -3.69 -33.19
N VAL A 746 -6.08 -3.97 -34.38
CA VAL A 746 -6.60 -5.31 -34.75
C VAL A 746 -5.49 -6.12 -35.41
N GLU A 747 -4.83 -5.53 -36.40
CA GLU A 747 -3.62 -6.05 -37.04
C GLU A 747 -2.38 -5.77 -36.17
N PRO A 748 -1.37 -6.67 -36.16
CA PRO A 748 -0.06 -6.38 -35.56
C PRO A 748 0.64 -5.22 -36.29
N GLU A 749 1.15 -4.26 -35.53
CA GLU A 749 1.87 -3.10 -36.06
C GLU A 749 3.08 -2.79 -35.16
N VAL A 750 4.23 -2.51 -35.75
CA VAL A 750 5.41 -2.07 -35.00
C VAL A 750 5.30 -0.57 -34.71
N ARG A 751 5.37 -0.18 -33.44
CA ARG A 751 5.28 1.22 -33.00
C ARG A 751 6.35 1.57 -31.96
N PRO A 752 6.90 2.80 -31.98
CA PRO A 752 7.68 3.33 -30.86
C PRO A 752 6.78 3.57 -29.65
N VAL A 753 7.26 3.15 -28.47
CA VAL A 753 6.51 3.22 -27.20
C VAL A 753 7.18 4.21 -26.25
N PHE A 754 6.37 5.11 -25.67
CA PHE A 754 6.81 6.10 -24.70
C PHE A 754 6.03 5.91 -23.39
N VAL A 755 6.67 5.37 -22.34
CA VAL A 755 5.98 4.99 -21.09
C VAL A 755 5.97 6.17 -20.12
N ASN A 756 4.79 6.66 -19.74
CA ASN A 756 4.64 7.70 -18.74
C ASN A 756 4.74 7.12 -17.32
N VAL A 757 5.78 7.53 -16.61
CA VAL A 757 6.11 7.10 -15.23
C VAL A 757 5.68 8.13 -14.17
N SER A 758 5.09 9.27 -14.57
CA SER A 758 4.56 10.24 -13.61
C SER A 758 3.08 9.99 -13.30
N GLU A 759 2.78 9.93 -12.00
CA GLU A 759 1.43 10.04 -11.44
C GLU A 759 0.76 11.36 -11.84
N ASN A 760 1.53 12.44 -11.69
CA ASN A 760 1.09 13.81 -11.91
C ASN A 760 0.92 14.11 -13.40
N HIS A 761 0.06 15.09 -13.70
CA HIS A 761 -0.23 15.50 -15.08
C HIS A 761 1.01 16.00 -15.86
N ALA A 762 2.09 16.38 -15.16
CA ALA A 762 3.43 16.59 -15.68
C ALA A 762 4.03 15.27 -16.21
N SER A 763 3.56 14.86 -17.39
CA SER A 763 3.73 13.51 -17.93
C SER A 763 5.17 13.23 -18.38
N LYS A 764 6.05 12.84 -17.45
CA LYS A 764 7.40 12.32 -17.76
C LYS A 764 7.28 10.96 -18.45
N LEU A 765 7.43 10.94 -19.77
CA LEU A 765 7.57 9.74 -20.57
C LEU A 765 9.05 9.41 -20.77
N PHE A 766 9.41 8.14 -20.81
CA PHE A 766 10.69 7.70 -21.39
C PHE A 766 10.43 6.90 -22.68
N PHE A 767 11.38 6.91 -23.61
CA PHE A 767 11.31 6.04 -24.80
C PHE A 767 11.72 4.62 -24.41
N ALA A 768 10.80 3.67 -24.55
CA ALA A 768 11.03 2.28 -24.17
C ALA A 768 11.62 1.42 -25.31
N GLY A 769 11.64 1.94 -26.54
CA GLY A 769 12.01 1.22 -27.76
C GLY A 769 10.87 1.08 -28.78
N PHE A 770 11.12 0.32 -29.86
CA PHE A 770 10.10 -0.15 -30.80
C PHE A 770 9.53 -1.50 -30.36
N TYR A 771 8.20 -1.63 -30.47
CA TYR A 771 7.46 -2.81 -30.07
C TYR A 771 6.50 -3.26 -31.16
N ASP A 772 6.45 -4.57 -31.38
CA ASP A 772 5.42 -5.27 -32.11
C ASP A 772 4.16 -5.36 -31.22
N VAL A 773 3.09 -4.67 -31.65
CA VAL A 773 1.86 -4.47 -30.89
C VAL A 773 0.81 -5.51 -31.31
N CYS A 774 0.95 -6.73 -30.80
CA CYS A 774 0.06 -7.84 -31.09
C CYS A 774 -1.25 -7.80 -30.29
N LYS A 775 -2.35 -8.32 -30.87
CA LYS A 775 -3.52 -8.73 -30.06
C LYS A 775 -3.10 -9.83 -29.08
N ALA A 776 -3.47 -9.67 -27.81
CA ALA A 776 -3.34 -10.70 -26.79
C ALA A 776 -4.72 -11.20 -26.38
N GLU A 777 -4.78 -12.34 -25.68
CA GLU A 777 -5.98 -12.75 -24.96
C GLU A 777 -6.32 -11.72 -23.88
N GLU A 778 -7.62 -11.47 -23.71
CA GLU A 778 -8.15 -10.61 -22.65
C GLU A 778 -7.83 -11.19 -21.28
N LEU A 779 -7.64 -10.36 -20.26
CA LEU A 779 -7.25 -10.83 -18.93
C LEU A 779 -8.27 -11.84 -18.38
N THR A 780 -7.79 -12.96 -17.85
CA THR A 780 -8.63 -13.87 -17.04
C THR A 780 -9.00 -13.19 -15.72
N LYS A 781 -9.88 -13.83 -14.94
CA LYS A 781 -10.28 -13.33 -13.61
C LYS A 781 -9.10 -13.35 -12.63
N GLU A 782 -8.30 -14.42 -12.70
CA GLU A 782 -7.12 -14.68 -11.87
C GLU A 782 -6.04 -13.62 -12.18
N GLU A 783 -5.78 -13.40 -13.47
CA GLU A 783 -4.91 -12.36 -14.00
C GLU A 783 -5.36 -10.94 -13.66
N TRP A 784 -6.66 -10.67 -13.72
CA TRP A 784 -7.22 -9.39 -13.30
C TRP A 784 -7.04 -9.15 -11.80
N ASN A 785 -7.13 -10.19 -10.97
CA ASN A 785 -7.01 -10.04 -9.52
C ASN A 785 -5.61 -9.58 -9.07
N THR A 786 -4.54 -9.87 -9.82
CA THR A 786 -3.17 -9.39 -9.49
C THR A 786 -2.93 -7.90 -9.82
N VAL A 787 -3.87 -7.24 -10.50
CA VAL A 787 -3.83 -5.79 -10.77
C VAL A 787 -4.20 -5.01 -9.48
N PRO A 788 -3.42 -4.02 -9.03
CA PRO A 788 -3.76 -3.23 -7.84
C PRO A 788 -5.13 -2.54 -7.92
N ASP A 789 -5.88 -2.53 -6.81
CA ASP A 789 -7.29 -2.09 -6.79
C ASP A 789 -7.49 -0.61 -7.19
N HIS A 790 -6.49 0.25 -6.98
CA HIS A 790 -6.53 1.63 -7.47
C HIS A 790 -6.52 1.69 -9.01
N ILE A 791 -5.78 0.78 -9.67
CA ILE A 791 -5.77 0.61 -11.12
C ILE A 791 -7.07 -0.05 -11.59
N LYS A 792 -7.57 -1.08 -10.89
CA LYS A 792 -8.88 -1.70 -11.18
C LYS A 792 -10.00 -0.65 -11.20
N ARG A 793 -10.02 0.26 -10.22
CA ARG A 793 -10.98 1.38 -10.14
C ARG A 793 -10.83 2.36 -11.30
N GLN A 794 -9.61 2.81 -11.61
CA GLN A 794 -9.36 3.76 -12.70
C GLN A 794 -9.68 3.18 -14.09
N TYR A 795 -9.42 1.88 -14.28
CA TYR A 795 -9.78 1.16 -15.50
C TYR A 795 -11.30 0.97 -15.63
N SER A 796 -11.99 0.70 -14.51
CA SER A 796 -13.46 0.61 -14.45
C SER A 796 -14.12 1.97 -14.75
N GLU A 797 -13.55 3.08 -14.28
CA GLU A 797 -13.97 4.42 -14.72
C GLU A 797 -13.69 4.67 -16.21
N THR A 798 -12.52 4.30 -16.71
CA THR A 798 -12.19 4.44 -18.15
C THR A 798 -13.18 3.63 -19.01
N THR A 799 -13.62 2.48 -18.51
CA THR A 799 -14.68 1.65 -19.10
C THR A 799 -16.02 2.36 -19.08
N ARG A 800 -16.45 2.93 -17.94
CA ARG A 800 -17.66 3.77 -17.81
C ARG A 800 -17.71 4.90 -18.83
N GLN A 801 -16.57 5.57 -19.08
CA GLN A 801 -16.48 6.69 -20.02
C GLN A 801 -16.51 6.23 -21.49
N LYS A 802 -15.73 5.20 -21.84
CA LYS A 802 -15.50 4.77 -23.24
C LYS A 802 -16.50 3.73 -23.77
N VAL A 803 -17.14 2.94 -22.92
CA VAL A 803 -18.10 1.89 -23.32
C VAL A 803 -19.52 2.36 -23.05
N SER A 804 -20.35 2.45 -24.10
CA SER A 804 -21.73 2.96 -24.04
C SER A 804 -22.60 2.21 -23.03
N GLU A 805 -22.54 0.88 -23.03
CA GLU A 805 -23.25 -0.03 -22.12
C GLU A 805 -22.93 0.19 -20.63
N CYS A 806 -21.77 0.76 -20.34
CA CYS A 806 -21.27 0.96 -18.97
C CYS A 806 -21.58 2.36 -18.43
N ARG A 807 -22.04 3.31 -19.26
CA ARG A 807 -22.23 4.72 -18.86
C ARG A 807 -23.22 4.93 -17.71
N SER A 808 -24.24 4.08 -17.62
CA SER A 808 -25.27 4.12 -16.58
C SER A 808 -24.92 3.30 -15.33
N LYS A 809 -23.80 2.56 -15.34
CA LYS A 809 -23.38 1.71 -14.22
C LYS A 809 -22.46 2.46 -13.27
N TYR A 810 -22.54 2.11 -11.98
CA TYR A 810 -21.60 2.59 -10.96
C TYR A 810 -20.21 1.98 -11.20
N ILE A 811 -19.14 2.66 -10.77
CA ILE A 811 -17.75 2.20 -11.01
C ILE A 811 -17.54 0.84 -10.32
N GLU A 812 -18.14 0.68 -9.15
CA GLU A 812 -18.12 -0.48 -8.28
C GLU A 812 -18.80 -1.69 -8.95
N GLN A 813 -19.85 -1.46 -9.74
CA GLN A 813 -20.52 -2.50 -10.53
C GLN A 813 -19.67 -2.94 -11.73
N ILE A 814 -19.03 -1.99 -12.41
CA ILE A 814 -18.12 -2.31 -13.53
C ILE A 814 -16.89 -3.05 -13.00
N MET A 815 -16.38 -2.66 -11.83
CA MET A 815 -15.27 -3.33 -11.16
C MET A 815 -15.67 -4.74 -10.69
N SER A 816 -16.90 -4.95 -10.21
CA SER A 816 -17.38 -6.29 -9.86
C SER A 816 -17.66 -7.18 -11.09
N GLU A 817 -18.03 -6.61 -12.25
CA GLU A 817 -18.06 -7.33 -13.53
C GLU A 817 -16.67 -7.87 -13.90
N TYR A 818 -15.61 -7.08 -13.73
CA TYR A 818 -14.23 -7.56 -13.94
C TYR A 818 -13.77 -8.56 -12.86
N ASN A 819 -13.99 -8.27 -11.57
CA ASN A 819 -13.58 -9.14 -10.45
C ASN A 819 -14.31 -10.49 -10.46
N SER A 820 -15.51 -10.57 -11.03
CA SER A 820 -16.25 -11.83 -11.24
C SER A 820 -15.80 -12.60 -12.49
N GLY A 821 -15.10 -11.94 -13.42
CA GLY A 821 -14.76 -12.48 -14.74
C GLY A 821 -15.91 -12.45 -15.76
N SER A 822 -17.06 -11.84 -15.41
CA SER A 822 -18.19 -11.66 -16.34
C SER A 822 -17.92 -10.59 -17.40
N ARG A 823 -16.97 -9.69 -17.13
CA ARG A 823 -16.28 -8.86 -18.13
C ARG A 823 -14.77 -9.16 -18.04
N ARG A 824 -14.08 -9.18 -19.18
CA ARG A 824 -12.61 -9.32 -19.25
C ARG A 824 -12.00 -8.04 -19.81
N ALA A 825 -10.76 -7.74 -19.42
CA ALA A 825 -10.07 -6.52 -19.84
C ALA A 825 -9.32 -6.76 -21.17
N PRO A 826 -9.65 -6.03 -22.26
CA PRO A 826 -8.93 -6.12 -23.51
C PRO A 826 -7.44 -5.80 -23.34
N CYS A 827 -6.58 -6.65 -23.91
CA CYS A 827 -5.15 -6.62 -23.73
C CYS A 827 -4.40 -6.57 -25.08
N ARG A 828 -3.21 -5.99 -25.08
CA ARG A 828 -2.24 -6.06 -26.18
C ARG A 828 -0.88 -6.47 -25.65
N ARG A 829 -0.19 -7.33 -26.39
CA ARG A 829 1.18 -7.75 -26.13
C ARG A 829 2.13 -6.74 -26.78
N LEU A 830 3.10 -6.27 -26.01
CA LEU A 830 4.19 -5.42 -26.46
C LEU A 830 5.45 -6.29 -26.48
N ARG A 831 5.79 -6.84 -27.66
CA ARG A 831 7.06 -7.56 -27.86
C ARG A 831 8.13 -6.56 -28.31
N PHE A 832 9.24 -6.46 -27.59
CA PHE A 832 10.35 -5.59 -27.95
C PHE A 832 11.01 -6.07 -29.26
N VAL A 833 11.27 -5.14 -30.18
CA VAL A 833 11.87 -5.43 -31.51
C VAL A 833 13.26 -4.81 -31.65
N GLY A 834 13.50 -3.67 -31.00
CA GLY A 834 14.79 -2.97 -31.05
C GLY A 834 14.66 -1.48 -30.76
N TRP A 835 15.82 -0.80 -30.78
CA TRP A 835 15.94 0.63 -30.48
C TRP A 835 15.66 1.53 -31.68
N ARG A 836 16.01 1.03 -32.87
CA ARG A 836 15.85 1.67 -34.16
C ARG A 836 14.56 1.21 -34.85
N ASN A 837 14.07 1.98 -35.82
CA ASN A 837 12.88 1.61 -36.57
C ASN A 837 13.19 0.36 -37.42
N PRO A 838 12.45 -0.76 -37.32
CA PRO A 838 12.71 -1.93 -38.17
C PRO A 838 12.48 -1.69 -39.67
N SER A 839 11.78 -0.61 -40.04
CA SER A 839 11.63 -0.15 -41.43
C SER A 839 12.80 0.72 -41.91
N ASP A 840 13.67 1.17 -41.00
CA ASP A 840 14.77 2.11 -41.25
C ASP A 840 15.89 1.93 -40.20
N PRO A 841 16.68 0.83 -40.27
CA PRO A 841 17.59 0.42 -39.18
C PRO A 841 18.85 1.28 -39.05
N GLU A 842 19.06 2.25 -39.95
CA GLU A 842 20.19 3.18 -39.89
C GLU A 842 19.94 4.31 -38.87
N LYS A 843 18.66 4.63 -38.58
CA LYS A 843 18.30 5.80 -37.78
C LYS A 843 17.91 5.42 -36.36
N ASP A 844 18.67 5.92 -35.39
CA ASP A 844 18.29 5.84 -34.00
C ASP A 844 17.26 6.94 -33.64
N VAL A 845 16.12 6.50 -33.12
CA VAL A 845 14.99 7.38 -32.78
C VAL A 845 15.15 7.99 -31.39
N TYR A 846 15.90 7.35 -30.49
CA TYR A 846 16.21 7.91 -29.19
C TYR A 846 17.20 9.06 -29.34
N GLU A 847 18.32 8.82 -30.03
CA GLU A 847 19.36 9.83 -30.29
C GLU A 847 18.79 11.05 -31.03
N ALA A 848 18.05 10.83 -32.12
CA ALA A 848 17.45 11.91 -32.91
C ALA A 848 16.36 12.70 -32.15
N LEU A 849 15.72 12.12 -31.13
CA LEU A 849 14.85 12.86 -30.21
C LEU A 849 15.67 13.64 -29.18
N VAL A 850 16.70 13.04 -28.57
CA VAL A 850 17.59 13.71 -27.61
C VAL A 850 18.25 14.93 -28.24
N GLU A 851 18.84 14.81 -29.44
CA GLU A 851 19.37 15.95 -30.19
C GLU A 851 18.35 17.08 -30.36
N CYS A 852 17.10 16.73 -30.66
CA CYS A 852 16.03 17.68 -30.95
C CYS A 852 15.57 18.49 -29.70
N PHE A 853 15.86 18.00 -28.49
CA PHE A 853 15.52 18.68 -27.23
C PHE A 853 16.74 19.24 -26.49
N VAL A 854 17.96 18.72 -26.73
CA VAL A 854 19.21 19.28 -26.20
C VAL A 854 19.60 20.59 -26.91
N LYS A 855 19.29 20.73 -28.20
CA LYS A 855 19.56 21.97 -28.95
C LYS A 855 18.67 23.11 -28.43
N PRO A 856 19.22 24.20 -27.85
CA PRO A 856 18.42 25.23 -27.21
C PRO A 856 17.58 26.00 -28.24
N PRO A 857 16.34 26.43 -27.89
CA PRO A 857 15.35 26.91 -28.85
C PRO A 857 15.68 28.25 -29.56
N GLY A 858 16.83 28.87 -29.26
CA GLY A 858 17.36 30.01 -30.01
C GLY A 858 18.28 29.65 -31.19
N SER A 859 18.63 28.36 -31.38
CA SER A 859 19.63 27.90 -32.36
C SER A 859 19.07 27.48 -33.72
N VAL A 860 17.86 27.94 -34.09
CA VAL A 860 17.21 27.57 -35.35
C VAL A 860 17.85 28.29 -36.54
N SER A 861 18.95 27.72 -37.04
CA SER A 861 19.43 28.00 -38.39
C SER A 861 18.32 27.67 -39.39
N VAL A 862 17.90 28.65 -40.18
CA VAL A 862 16.82 28.49 -41.16
C VAL A 862 17.35 27.67 -42.33
N CYS A 863 17.05 26.37 -42.33
CA CYS A 863 17.18 25.54 -43.53
C CYS A 863 16.15 25.99 -44.57
N GLU A 864 16.58 26.92 -45.44
CA GLU A 864 15.78 27.37 -46.57
C GLU A 864 15.40 26.18 -47.47
N SER A 865 14.09 26.05 -47.72
CA SER A 865 13.55 25.24 -48.81
C SER A 865 12.40 26.01 -49.43
N ALA A 866 12.77 27.00 -50.24
CA ALA A 866 11.82 27.92 -50.86
C ALA A 866 10.99 27.22 -51.95
N SER A 867 9.67 27.42 -51.96
CA SER A 867 8.92 27.75 -53.18
C SER A 867 7.44 28.10 -52.93
N VAL A 868 7.00 29.15 -53.62
CA VAL A 868 5.66 29.33 -54.21
C VAL A 868 4.42 29.07 -53.34
N ALA A 869 3.79 30.15 -52.85
CA ALA A 869 2.46 30.59 -53.35
C ALA A 869 1.87 31.76 -52.51
N LYS A 870 2.18 33.02 -52.87
CA LYS A 870 1.43 34.18 -52.36
C LYS A 870 0.06 34.25 -53.06
N ARG A 871 -1.03 33.82 -52.42
CA ARG A 871 -2.38 34.29 -52.81
C ARG A 871 -2.66 35.62 -52.12
N LYS A 872 -2.50 36.69 -52.89
CA LYS A 872 -3.17 37.97 -52.66
C LYS A 872 -4.68 37.69 -52.65
N VAL A 873 -5.34 38.07 -51.57
CA VAL A 873 -6.81 38.25 -51.54
C VAL A 873 -7.00 39.72 -51.20
N GLU A 874 -7.80 40.40 -52.02
CA GLU A 874 -7.95 41.85 -51.95
C GLU A 874 -8.92 42.27 -50.84
N ARG A 875 -8.79 43.52 -50.40
CA ARG A 875 -9.87 44.18 -49.67
C ARG A 875 -10.90 44.62 -50.71
N GLU A 876 -12.15 44.26 -50.50
CA GLU A 876 -13.26 45.07 -50.96
C GLU A 876 -13.94 45.60 -49.69
N ASP A 877 -13.92 46.92 -49.55
CA ASP A 877 -14.65 47.62 -48.50
C ASP A 877 -16.10 47.80 -48.98
N VAL A 878 -17.07 47.31 -48.19
CA VAL A 878 -18.51 47.58 -48.39
C VAL A 878 -19.12 47.87 -47.02
N ASP A 879 -19.89 48.95 -46.96
CA ASP A 879 -20.50 49.52 -45.75
C ASP A 879 -21.81 48.81 -45.31
N GLU A 880 -22.51 49.48 -44.39
CA GLU A 880 -23.92 49.35 -43.97
C GLU A 880 -24.27 48.42 -42.79
N GLU A 881 -24.58 49.09 -41.67
CA GLU A 881 -25.72 48.93 -40.76
C GLU A 881 -26.27 47.52 -40.41
N GLY A 882 -26.27 47.18 -39.11
CA GLY A 882 -26.88 45.93 -38.64
C GLY A 882 -26.91 45.69 -37.13
N SER A 883 -27.61 46.51 -36.36
CA SER A 883 -28.01 46.17 -34.96
C SER A 883 -29.27 45.28 -34.95
N PRO A 884 -29.70 44.64 -33.83
CA PRO A 884 -29.12 44.64 -32.48
C PRO A 884 -29.06 43.27 -31.76
N ARG A 885 -28.51 43.32 -30.53
CA ARG A 885 -28.81 42.50 -29.32
C ARG A 885 -29.85 41.36 -29.45
N LYS A 886 -29.49 40.17 -28.95
CA LYS A 886 -30.45 39.22 -28.35
C LYS A 886 -30.13 38.91 -26.89
N MET A 887 -31.11 39.14 -26.03
CA MET A 887 -31.20 38.46 -24.72
C MET A 887 -31.63 37.00 -24.95
N THR A 888 -31.23 36.11 -24.06
CA THR A 888 -31.97 34.86 -23.79
C THR A 888 -32.13 34.69 -22.29
N THR A 889 -33.37 34.70 -21.82
CA THR A 889 -33.75 34.62 -20.40
C THR A 889 -33.70 33.19 -19.86
N ARG A 890 -33.75 33.09 -18.52
CA ARG A 890 -34.22 31.92 -17.75
C ARG A 890 -35.26 31.06 -18.48
N ARG A 891 -35.22 29.75 -18.21
CA ARG A 891 -36.43 29.01 -17.87
C ARG A 891 -36.13 27.87 -16.91
N ASP A 892 -36.94 27.77 -15.87
CA ASP A 892 -36.87 26.76 -14.82
C ASP A 892 -37.52 25.44 -15.27
N LYS A 893 -37.00 24.31 -14.79
CA LYS A 893 -37.72 23.04 -14.61
C LYS A 893 -36.96 22.11 -13.67
#